data_AF-A0A4P6Q9D1-F1
#
_entry.id   AF-A0A4P6Q9D1-F1
#
_cell.length_a   1.000
_cell.length_b   1.000
_cell.length_c   1.000
_cell.angle_alpha   90.00
_cell.angle_beta   90.00
_cell.angle_gamma   90.00
#
_symmetry.space_group_name_H-M   'P 1'
#
loop_
_entity.id
_entity.type
_entity.pdbx_description
1 polymer ?
#
loop_
_entity_poly.entity_id
_entity_poly.type
_entity_poly.pdbx_seq_one_letter_code
_entity_poly.pdbx_strand_id
1 'polypeptide(L)'
;MTTVTTGPATSTGAAPRRYDSSAVAARSLLDRLADSGLEPAARRWVMAALHGDDATAACARGEEVPDAVPDAGDAAAPDAAAHSRRSFLSRIEVQGFRGIGRSSALEFHPGPGLTVIVGRNGSGKSSFAEAAEAALTGRNLRWDAMPAGWRDGWRNLHFDDRTEITVGIHLAGDPGPTRVTRTWTGESVRSARGEVISPDGTVSRLRNWGWDPELARYRPFLSYDELGRAVTGRAAELYDTLTALLGLTDLTEAERRLAKACDRLTKQRDRPGHEHGYLVQRLRASGDRRAQTAADLLGAESLDLDRLASLAADDGPADPGQHVVLRRLRRLSVPERGLLTDVVNELRGAAMELAMAAGTKGDRARGVVDLLNRALEHHERHPSDTDCPTCGSGGALGSDWEQRARAEIRKLEPVAANAAAAYERAENARDQARFLMAPMPSWLPPDSELGRVWAEWEAGTEIGDLTRLAEHIETVGRRLRSTAIAARKAAGEKLDDPDDGWADLAEQLGAWVRDARAAVSADETLGPAERALDWFSAIAREIRAERLRPLAYHAEQVWHRLRQERRIDLEALRLVGRGARRRVAVDVAVDGTENEGNAPGLLSQGEFQALALSICLPRTMVPDNPFGFLLLDDPVQAMDTETVEGLAAVLAEVGRHRQLVVFTHDTRLPDALHRLGLPADIRRIQRDAMSNVWVAESGRTGEAGAEPAQAGAQPPASPAAGGGTWTPTADQGSWRGAGYGSEPGPFPGPA
;
A
#
# COMPACT_ATOMS: atom_id res chain seq x y z
N MET A 1 -11.08 20.99 -74.23
CA MET A 1 -10.40 19.79 -74.76
C MET A 1 -9.69 19.17 -73.57
N THR A 2 -9.99 17.97 -73.07
CA THR A 2 -10.67 16.81 -73.63
C THR A 2 -11.32 16.06 -72.46
N THR A 3 -12.56 15.63 -72.65
CA THR A 3 -13.36 14.78 -71.77
C THR A 3 -12.77 13.38 -71.64
N VAL A 4 -12.72 12.83 -70.42
CA VAL A 4 -12.79 11.37 -70.22
C VAL A 4 -13.80 11.10 -69.11
N THR A 5 -14.87 10.44 -69.54
CA THR A 5 -16.00 9.93 -68.77
C THR A 5 -15.65 8.54 -68.23
N THR A 6 -15.81 8.30 -66.93
CA THR A 6 -15.96 6.94 -66.38
C THR A 6 -17.08 6.95 -65.34
N GLY A 7 -18.17 6.25 -65.65
CA GLY A 7 -19.31 6.03 -64.76
C GLY A 7 -19.00 5.06 -63.61
N PRO A 8 -19.93 4.91 -62.66
CA PRO A 8 -19.67 4.29 -61.36
C PRO A 8 -19.74 2.76 -61.46
N ALA A 9 -18.70 2.08 -60.99
CA ALA A 9 -18.77 0.65 -60.69
C ALA A 9 -19.44 0.47 -59.31
N THR A 10 -20.54 -0.27 -59.30
CA THR A 10 -21.24 -0.73 -58.10
C THR A 10 -20.34 -1.68 -57.29
N SER A 11 -19.70 -1.18 -56.23
CA SER A 11 -19.14 -2.02 -55.17
C SER A 11 -20.16 -2.18 -54.04
N THR A 12 -20.61 -3.42 -53.87
CA THR A 12 -21.36 -3.94 -52.73
C THR A 12 -20.87 -3.37 -51.39
N GLY A 13 -21.82 -2.90 -50.59
CA GLY A 13 -21.59 -2.23 -49.31
C GLY A 13 -20.84 -3.09 -48.31
N ALA A 14 -19.62 -2.67 -47.99
CA ALA A 14 -19.02 -2.92 -46.69
C ALA A 14 -19.15 -1.61 -45.90
N ALA A 15 -19.79 -1.67 -44.73
CA ALA A 15 -19.83 -0.55 -43.80
C ALA A 15 -18.38 -0.11 -43.48
N PRO A 16 -18.08 1.20 -43.37
CA PRO A 16 -16.74 1.65 -43.00
C PRO A 16 -16.38 1.06 -41.64
N ARG A 17 -15.33 0.23 -41.61
CA ARG A 17 -14.76 -0.31 -40.36
C ARG A 17 -14.32 0.87 -39.49
N ARG A 18 -14.76 0.89 -38.22
CA ARG A 18 -14.36 1.90 -37.23
C ARG A 18 -12.83 1.90 -37.10
N TYR A 19 -12.23 3.08 -37.08
CA TYR A 19 -10.81 3.30 -36.81
C TYR A 19 -10.61 3.24 -35.29
N ASP A 20 -10.37 2.04 -34.73
CA ASP A 20 -10.05 1.94 -33.31
C ASP A 20 -8.62 2.42 -33.06
N SER A 21 -8.49 3.69 -32.68
CA SER A 21 -7.20 4.34 -32.40
C SER A 21 -6.33 3.59 -31.38
N SER A 22 -6.94 2.87 -30.42
CA SER A 22 -6.20 2.07 -29.42
C SER A 22 -5.54 0.86 -30.07
N ALA A 23 -6.31 0.10 -30.85
CA ALA A 23 -5.83 -1.06 -31.58
C ALA A 23 -4.67 -0.72 -32.54
N VAL A 24 -4.69 0.46 -33.16
CA VAL A 24 -3.60 0.88 -34.07
C VAL A 24 -2.33 1.27 -33.31
N ALA A 25 -2.43 1.83 -32.10
CA ALA A 25 -1.26 2.11 -31.26
C ALA A 25 -0.62 0.82 -30.75
N ALA A 26 -1.44 -0.13 -30.28
CA ALA A 26 -0.97 -1.45 -29.85
C ALA A 26 -0.31 -2.23 -31.00
N ARG A 27 -0.91 -2.20 -32.20
CA ARG A 27 -0.34 -2.85 -33.39
C ARG A 27 1.00 -2.25 -33.82
N SER A 28 1.11 -0.91 -33.84
CA SER A 28 2.38 -0.23 -34.13
C SER A 28 3.49 -0.61 -33.14
N LEU A 29 3.14 -0.76 -31.85
CA LEU A 29 4.08 -1.24 -30.84
C LEU A 29 4.51 -2.70 -31.11
N LEU A 30 3.57 -3.58 -31.45
CA LEU A 30 3.86 -4.99 -31.76
C LEU A 30 4.72 -5.16 -33.01
N ASP A 31 4.46 -4.39 -34.07
CA ASP A 31 5.28 -4.39 -35.28
C ASP A 31 6.72 -3.94 -34.95
N ARG A 32 6.88 -2.86 -34.18
CA ARG A 32 8.20 -2.40 -33.70
C ARG A 32 8.88 -3.39 -32.77
N LEU A 33 8.12 -4.13 -31.96
CA LEU A 33 8.64 -5.18 -31.09
C LEU A 33 9.14 -6.36 -31.93
N ALA A 34 8.42 -6.76 -32.98
CA ALA A 34 8.81 -7.85 -33.88
C ALA A 34 10.14 -7.55 -34.58
N ASP A 35 10.30 -6.31 -35.06
CA ASP A 35 11.51 -5.84 -35.73
C ASP A 35 12.63 -5.41 -34.76
N SER A 36 12.38 -5.46 -33.45
CA SER A 36 13.38 -5.11 -32.45
C SER A 36 14.42 -6.22 -32.24
N GLY A 37 15.68 -5.82 -32.01
CA GLY A 37 16.74 -6.69 -31.52
C GLY A 37 16.68 -6.97 -30.01
N LEU A 38 15.50 -6.83 -29.38
CA LEU A 38 15.33 -6.99 -27.94
C LEU A 38 15.49 -8.48 -27.55
N GLU A 39 16.25 -8.74 -26.49
CA GLU A 39 16.47 -10.11 -25.99
C GLU A 39 15.15 -10.80 -25.62
N PRO A 40 15.04 -12.14 -25.76
CA PRO A 40 13.79 -12.87 -25.48
C PRO A 40 13.22 -12.63 -24.08
N ALA A 41 14.08 -12.53 -23.06
CA ALA A 41 13.66 -12.29 -21.69
C ALA A 41 13.00 -10.90 -21.51
N ALA A 42 13.54 -9.86 -22.14
CA ALA A 42 12.98 -8.52 -22.12
C ALA A 42 11.71 -8.42 -22.99
N ARG A 43 11.66 -9.13 -24.13
CA ARG A 43 10.44 -9.24 -24.96
C ARG A 43 9.27 -9.82 -24.17
N ARG A 44 9.49 -10.87 -23.36
CA ARG A 44 8.44 -11.43 -22.49
C ARG A 44 7.86 -10.41 -21.51
N TRP A 45 8.69 -9.55 -20.94
CA TRP A 45 8.24 -8.46 -20.06
C TRP A 45 7.33 -7.46 -20.79
N VAL A 46 7.69 -7.07 -22.01
CA VAL A 46 6.85 -6.20 -22.85
C VAL A 46 5.49 -6.85 -23.12
N MET A 47 5.48 -8.12 -23.53
CA MET A 47 4.24 -8.86 -23.78
C MET A 47 3.38 -8.97 -22.52
N ALA A 48 3.99 -9.32 -21.39
CA ALA A 48 3.30 -9.41 -20.10
C ALA A 48 2.59 -8.10 -19.72
N ALA A 49 3.23 -6.96 -19.98
CA ALA A 49 2.67 -5.64 -19.70
C ALA A 49 1.42 -5.31 -20.54
N LEU A 50 1.40 -5.78 -21.80
CA LEU A 50 0.27 -5.64 -22.70
C LEU A 50 -0.90 -6.55 -22.30
N HIS A 51 -0.60 -7.73 -21.76
CA HIS A 51 -1.60 -8.69 -21.27
C HIS A 51 -2.28 -8.26 -19.96
N GLY A 52 -1.56 -7.57 -19.07
CA GLY A 52 -2.10 -7.02 -17.83
C GLY A 52 -1.33 -7.42 -16.57
N ASP A 53 -1.89 -7.05 -15.42
CA ASP A 53 -1.20 -7.20 -14.12
C ASP A 53 -0.88 -8.67 -13.80
N ASP A 54 -1.79 -9.59 -14.08
CA ASP A 54 -1.59 -11.03 -13.82
C ASP A 54 -0.45 -11.61 -14.63
N ALA A 55 -0.35 -11.24 -15.92
CA ALA A 55 0.73 -11.67 -16.78
C ALA A 55 2.08 -11.08 -16.35
N THR A 56 2.14 -9.81 -15.92
CA THR A 56 3.37 -9.25 -15.35
C THR A 56 3.79 -9.94 -14.06
N ALA A 57 2.85 -10.36 -13.22
CA ALA A 57 3.13 -11.11 -12.01
C ALA A 57 3.61 -12.55 -12.32
N ALA A 58 3.03 -13.20 -13.33
CA ALA A 58 3.47 -14.50 -13.83
C ALA A 58 4.90 -14.43 -14.41
N CYS A 59 5.17 -13.42 -15.24
CA CYS A 59 6.51 -13.17 -15.78
C CYS A 59 7.55 -12.95 -14.67
N ALA A 60 7.18 -12.24 -13.59
CA ALA A 60 8.04 -12.04 -12.42
C ALA A 60 8.37 -13.35 -11.67
N ARG A 61 7.53 -14.38 -11.78
CA ARG A 61 7.74 -15.72 -11.21
C ARG A 61 8.45 -16.68 -12.18
N GLY A 62 8.78 -16.23 -13.39
CA GLY A 62 9.35 -17.06 -14.44
C GLY A 62 8.34 -17.97 -15.15
N GLU A 63 7.04 -17.73 -14.98
CA GLU A 63 5.98 -18.47 -15.67
C GLU A 63 5.86 -18.03 -17.14
N GLU A 64 5.33 -18.90 -17.99
CA GLU A 64 5.09 -18.58 -19.41
C GLU A 64 3.99 -17.52 -19.56
N VAL A 65 4.29 -16.52 -20.39
CA VAL A 65 3.34 -15.50 -20.81
C VAL A 65 2.92 -15.84 -22.23
N PRO A 66 1.61 -15.83 -22.56
CA PRO A 66 1.17 -16.06 -23.93
C PRO A 66 1.84 -15.10 -24.92
N ASP A 67 2.27 -15.61 -26.08
CA ASP A 67 2.87 -14.80 -27.15
C ASP A 67 1.81 -14.02 -27.96
N ALA A 68 0.53 -14.41 -27.86
CA ALA A 68 -0.56 -13.72 -28.52
C ALA A 68 -1.19 -12.72 -27.55
N VAL A 69 -0.94 -11.41 -27.75
CA VAL A 69 -1.74 -10.36 -27.10
C VAL A 69 -3.21 -10.73 -27.30
N PRO A 70 -4.08 -10.66 -26.26
CA PRO A 70 -5.49 -10.89 -26.49
C PRO A 70 -5.85 -9.87 -27.55
N ASP A 71 -6.40 -10.31 -28.69
CA ASP A 71 -7.06 -9.36 -29.60
C ASP A 71 -7.91 -8.50 -28.67
N ALA A 72 -7.63 -7.20 -28.63
CA ALA A 72 -8.44 -6.27 -27.85
C ALA A 72 -9.85 -6.50 -28.37
N GLY A 73 -10.62 -7.25 -27.59
CA GLY A 73 -11.54 -8.20 -28.18
C GLY A 73 -12.46 -7.52 -29.18
N ASP A 74 -12.79 -8.29 -30.21
CA ASP A 74 -14.15 -8.43 -30.73
C ASP A 74 -15.15 -8.81 -29.60
N ALA A 75 -15.04 -8.21 -28.40
CA ALA A 75 -16.20 -7.86 -27.62
C ALA A 75 -16.92 -6.81 -28.46
N ALA A 76 -17.68 -7.30 -29.44
CA ALA A 76 -18.75 -6.55 -30.05
C ALA A 76 -19.55 -5.93 -28.91
N ALA A 77 -19.26 -4.66 -28.61
CA ALA A 77 -20.10 -3.87 -27.74
C ALA A 77 -21.51 -4.01 -28.33
N PRO A 78 -22.51 -4.49 -27.56
CA PRO A 78 -23.81 -4.82 -28.12
C PRO A 78 -24.56 -3.63 -28.74
N ASP A 79 -23.99 -2.42 -28.75
CA ASP A 79 -24.56 -1.21 -29.36
C ASP A 79 -23.58 -0.41 -30.25
N ALA A 80 -22.59 -1.06 -30.87
CA ALA A 80 -21.64 -0.40 -31.77
C ALA A 80 -22.26 0.22 -33.06
N ALA A 81 -23.57 0.06 -33.30
CA ALA A 81 -24.26 0.71 -34.41
C ALA A 81 -24.75 2.15 -34.09
N ALA A 82 -24.85 2.54 -32.81
CA ALA A 82 -25.53 3.78 -32.44
C ALA A 82 -24.68 5.07 -32.62
N HIS A 83 -23.35 5.00 -32.51
CA HIS A 83 -22.49 6.20 -32.40
C HIS A 83 -21.71 6.60 -33.65
N SER A 84 -22.09 6.14 -34.85
CA SER A 84 -21.53 6.70 -36.11
C SER A 84 -22.22 8.01 -36.53
N ARG A 85 -23.27 8.42 -35.80
CA ARG A 85 -24.10 9.59 -36.07
C ARG A 85 -23.66 10.72 -35.17
N ARG A 86 -23.40 11.90 -35.75
CA ARG A 86 -23.07 13.09 -34.96
C ARG A 86 -24.28 13.53 -34.15
N SER A 87 -24.03 13.90 -32.90
CA SER A 87 -25.04 14.50 -32.03
C SER A 87 -24.99 16.02 -32.07
N PHE A 88 -26.15 16.67 -32.08
CA PHE A 88 -26.30 18.11 -32.06
C PHE A 88 -27.19 18.52 -30.89
N LEU A 89 -26.87 19.64 -30.27
CA LEU A 89 -27.71 20.25 -29.25
C LEU A 89 -28.94 20.88 -29.92
N SER A 90 -30.14 20.54 -29.48
CA SER A 90 -31.39 21.12 -29.99
C SER A 90 -32.05 22.03 -28.96
N ARG A 91 -31.88 21.76 -27.66
CA ARG A 91 -32.50 22.55 -26.59
C ARG A 91 -31.72 22.46 -25.28
N ILE A 92 -31.66 23.55 -24.53
CA ILE A 92 -31.29 23.55 -23.11
C ILE A 92 -32.42 24.24 -22.35
N GLU A 93 -33.06 23.53 -21.43
CA GLU A 93 -34.10 24.05 -20.56
C GLU A 93 -33.68 23.91 -19.10
N VAL A 94 -33.90 24.98 -18.33
CA VAL A 94 -33.39 25.11 -16.97
C VAL A 94 -34.46 25.71 -16.08
N GLN A 95 -34.65 25.10 -14.91
CA GLN A 95 -35.56 25.57 -13.87
C GLN A 95 -34.94 25.35 -12.48
N GLY A 96 -35.08 26.33 -11.59
CA GLY A 96 -34.67 26.24 -10.19
C GLY A 96 -33.17 26.00 -9.99
N PHE A 97 -32.34 26.35 -10.97
CA PHE A 97 -30.93 26.01 -11.04
C PHE A 97 -30.07 27.27 -11.18
N ARG A 98 -29.13 27.45 -10.25
CA ARG A 98 -28.16 28.56 -10.24
C ARG A 98 -28.86 29.91 -10.40
N GLY A 99 -28.51 30.69 -11.42
CA GLY A 99 -29.09 32.02 -11.66
C GLY A 99 -30.49 32.02 -12.30
N ILE A 100 -31.08 30.85 -12.58
CA ILE A 100 -32.35 30.69 -13.30
C ILE A 100 -33.43 30.15 -12.35
N GLY A 101 -34.49 30.93 -12.14
CA GLY A 101 -35.62 30.60 -11.28
C GLY A 101 -36.71 29.81 -12.02
N ARG A 102 -37.66 30.52 -12.64
CA ARG A 102 -38.71 29.90 -13.47
C ARG A 102 -38.13 29.23 -14.72
N SER A 103 -38.85 28.26 -15.28
CA SER A 103 -38.40 27.54 -16.49
C SER A 103 -38.07 28.51 -17.62
N SER A 104 -36.87 28.35 -18.17
CA SER A 104 -36.37 29.11 -19.31
C SER A 104 -35.63 28.15 -20.26
N ALA A 105 -35.81 28.34 -21.56
CA ALA A 105 -35.27 27.45 -22.59
C ALA A 105 -34.53 28.22 -23.70
N LEU A 106 -33.45 27.62 -24.16
CA LEU A 106 -32.69 27.99 -25.36
C LEU A 106 -32.88 26.89 -26.40
N GLU A 107 -33.35 27.25 -27.59
CA GLU A 107 -33.53 26.31 -28.70
C GLU A 107 -32.51 26.55 -29.80
N PHE A 108 -31.93 25.49 -30.35
CA PHE A 108 -30.85 25.56 -31.32
C PHE A 108 -31.22 24.78 -32.57
N HIS A 109 -30.79 25.29 -33.73
CA HIS A 109 -30.89 24.53 -34.97
C HIS A 109 -29.89 23.34 -34.92
N PRO A 110 -30.34 22.09 -35.03
CA PRO A 110 -29.44 20.93 -35.04
C PRO A 110 -28.59 20.93 -36.32
N GLY A 111 -27.28 21.15 -36.19
CA GLY A 111 -26.35 21.12 -37.30
C GLY A 111 -25.19 22.10 -37.13
N PRO A 112 -24.19 22.07 -38.04
CA PRO A 112 -23.08 23.01 -38.02
C PRO A 112 -23.56 24.46 -38.08
N GLY A 113 -22.90 25.32 -37.30
CA GLY A 113 -23.18 26.75 -37.25
C GLY A 113 -22.59 27.37 -35.99
N LEU A 114 -22.49 28.70 -35.96
CA LEU A 114 -22.05 29.46 -34.79
C LEU A 114 -23.25 30.22 -34.21
N THR A 115 -23.60 29.93 -32.96
CA THR A 115 -24.57 30.70 -32.17
C THR A 115 -23.85 31.42 -31.04
N VAL A 116 -24.03 32.72 -30.90
CA VAL A 116 -23.43 33.54 -29.84
C VAL A 116 -24.53 34.14 -28.95
N ILE A 117 -24.52 33.78 -27.68
CA ILE A 117 -25.47 34.24 -26.67
C ILE A 117 -24.80 35.32 -25.82
N VAL A 118 -25.28 36.55 -25.97
CA VAL A 118 -24.70 37.76 -25.37
C VAL A 118 -25.60 38.26 -24.24
N GLY A 119 -25.01 38.60 -23.10
CA GLY A 119 -25.77 39.19 -21.98
C GLY A 119 -24.88 39.74 -20.88
N ARG A 120 -25.43 40.59 -20.01
CA ARG A 120 -24.68 41.19 -18.89
C ARG A 120 -24.17 40.14 -17.89
N ASN A 121 -23.17 40.48 -17.09
CA ASN A 121 -22.73 39.59 -16.01
C ASN A 121 -23.88 39.26 -15.06
N GLY A 122 -24.00 37.99 -14.68
CA GLY A 122 -25.10 37.48 -13.86
C GLY A 122 -26.44 37.26 -14.58
N SER A 123 -26.50 37.35 -15.93
CA SER A 123 -27.74 37.17 -16.71
C SER A 123 -28.20 35.71 -16.91
N GLY A 124 -27.49 34.72 -16.37
CA GLY A 124 -27.83 33.29 -16.52
C GLY A 124 -27.08 32.53 -17.62
N LYS A 125 -26.15 33.17 -18.35
CA LYS A 125 -25.30 32.55 -19.40
C LYS A 125 -24.58 31.28 -18.92
N SER A 126 -23.69 31.44 -17.94
CA SER A 126 -22.97 30.32 -17.34
C SER A 126 -23.91 29.31 -16.69
N SER A 127 -25.10 29.73 -16.22
CA SER A 127 -26.10 28.79 -15.68
C SER A 127 -26.65 27.85 -16.77
N PHE A 128 -26.85 28.32 -18.01
CA PHE A 128 -27.22 27.46 -19.13
C PHE A 128 -26.08 26.53 -19.56
N ALA A 129 -24.85 27.03 -19.64
CA ALA A 129 -23.68 26.20 -19.98
C ALA A 129 -23.42 25.12 -18.92
N GLU A 130 -23.42 25.50 -17.64
CA GLU A 130 -23.28 24.60 -16.48
C GLU A 130 -24.42 23.58 -16.43
N ALA A 131 -25.66 23.96 -16.78
CA ALA A 131 -26.79 23.05 -16.86
C ALA A 131 -26.60 22.01 -17.98
N ALA A 132 -26.15 22.42 -19.17
CA ALA A 132 -25.91 21.47 -20.25
C ALA A 132 -24.84 20.42 -19.89
N GLU A 133 -23.74 20.86 -19.26
CA GLU A 133 -22.70 19.94 -18.77
C GLU A 133 -23.22 19.02 -17.66
N ALA A 134 -23.94 19.57 -16.68
CA ALA A 134 -24.48 18.79 -15.57
C ALA A 134 -25.51 17.76 -16.02
N ALA A 135 -26.35 18.08 -17.00
CA ALA A 135 -27.34 17.17 -17.59
C ALA A 135 -26.67 15.91 -18.15
N LEU A 136 -25.64 16.11 -18.98
CA LEU A 136 -24.99 15.05 -19.74
C LEU A 136 -23.95 14.26 -18.93
N THR A 137 -23.10 14.94 -18.16
CA THR A 137 -21.99 14.29 -17.44
C THR A 137 -22.33 13.87 -16.02
N GLY A 138 -23.39 14.47 -15.44
CA GLY A 138 -23.70 14.32 -14.03
C GLY A 138 -22.71 14.93 -13.06
N ARG A 139 -21.75 15.69 -13.58
CA ARG A 139 -20.76 16.45 -12.82
C ARG A 139 -20.76 17.88 -13.32
N ASN A 140 -20.10 18.73 -12.56
CA ASN A 140 -19.75 20.08 -13.00
C ASN A 140 -18.37 20.38 -12.41
N LEU A 141 -17.40 20.64 -13.27
CA LEU A 141 -15.99 20.79 -12.88
C LEU A 141 -15.73 21.96 -11.91
N ARG A 142 -16.61 22.97 -11.95
CA ARG A 142 -16.59 24.05 -10.98
C ARG A 142 -16.92 23.53 -9.58
N TRP A 143 -17.92 22.66 -9.45
CA TRP A 143 -18.41 22.15 -8.16
C TRP A 143 -17.45 21.15 -7.52
N ASP A 144 -16.83 20.28 -8.33
CA ASP A 144 -15.87 19.29 -7.84
C ASP A 144 -14.62 19.93 -7.22
N ALA A 145 -14.33 21.19 -7.58
CA ALA A 145 -13.19 21.95 -7.09
C ALA A 145 -13.51 22.96 -5.97
N MET A 146 -14.78 23.12 -5.56
CA MET A 146 -15.16 24.12 -4.55
C MET A 146 -15.24 23.53 -3.12
N PRO A 147 -14.88 24.32 -2.07
CA PRO A 147 -15.09 23.95 -0.67
C PRO A 147 -16.57 23.69 -0.35
N ALA A 148 -16.84 22.91 0.70
CA ALA A 148 -18.19 22.40 1.01
C ALA A 148 -19.29 23.48 1.06
N GLY A 149 -19.02 24.68 1.58
CA GLY A 149 -20.01 25.77 1.67
C GLY A 149 -20.43 26.44 0.35
N TRP A 150 -19.70 26.19 -0.76
CA TRP A 150 -20.11 26.63 -2.10
C TRP A 150 -20.95 25.57 -2.84
N ARG A 151 -21.02 24.34 -2.31
CA ARG A 151 -21.85 23.26 -2.87
C ARG A 151 -23.33 23.42 -2.58
N ASP A 152 -23.72 24.44 -1.83
CA ASP A 152 -25.13 24.77 -1.54
C ASP A 152 -25.70 25.80 -2.52
N GLY A 153 -24.85 26.47 -3.31
CA GLY A 153 -25.24 27.51 -4.28
C GLY A 153 -25.65 27.00 -5.67
N TRP A 154 -26.08 25.75 -5.80
CA TRP A 154 -26.57 25.17 -7.07
C TRP A 154 -28.08 25.34 -7.26
N ARG A 155 -28.84 25.44 -6.17
CA ARG A 155 -30.26 25.77 -6.20
C ARG A 155 -30.43 27.27 -6.39
N ASN A 156 -31.45 27.66 -7.14
CA ASN A 156 -31.83 29.06 -7.25
C ASN A 156 -32.44 29.54 -5.92
N LEU A 157 -32.08 30.75 -5.49
CA LEU A 157 -32.57 31.33 -4.22
C LEU A 157 -33.98 31.90 -4.31
N HIS A 158 -34.48 32.14 -5.52
CA HIS A 158 -35.77 32.79 -5.79
C HIS A 158 -36.82 31.80 -6.31
N PHE A 159 -36.51 30.50 -6.34
CA PHE A 159 -37.38 29.44 -6.84
C PHE A 159 -37.06 28.11 -6.14
N ASP A 160 -37.96 27.66 -5.26
CA ASP A 160 -37.80 26.48 -4.41
C ASP A 160 -38.74 25.30 -4.75
N ASP A 161 -39.66 25.48 -5.70
CA ASP A 161 -40.64 24.44 -6.10
C ASP A 161 -39.95 23.18 -6.68
N ARG A 162 -39.15 23.36 -7.74
CA ARG A 162 -38.53 22.25 -8.49
C ARG A 162 -37.23 22.69 -9.14
N THR A 163 -36.16 21.90 -8.95
CA THR A 163 -34.91 22.06 -9.70
C THR A 163 -34.80 20.95 -10.74
N GLU A 164 -34.82 21.36 -12.00
CA GLU A 164 -34.76 20.47 -13.16
C GLU A 164 -33.95 21.11 -14.28
N ILE A 165 -33.15 20.30 -14.95
CA ILE A 165 -32.47 20.67 -16.19
C ILE A 165 -32.77 19.62 -17.24
N THR A 166 -32.98 20.08 -18.47
CA THR A 166 -33.30 19.22 -19.59
C THR A 166 -32.49 19.65 -20.82
N VAL A 167 -31.80 18.70 -21.43
CA VAL A 167 -31.03 18.90 -22.66
C VAL A 167 -31.64 18.04 -23.76
N GLY A 168 -31.96 18.66 -24.89
CA GLY A 168 -32.34 17.98 -26.11
C GLY A 168 -31.13 17.72 -26.98
N ILE A 169 -30.89 16.44 -27.31
CA ILE A 169 -29.82 15.99 -28.21
C ILE A 169 -30.44 15.35 -29.44
N HIS A 170 -30.15 15.90 -30.61
CA HIS A 170 -30.56 15.35 -31.88
C HIS A 170 -29.42 14.54 -32.49
N LEU A 171 -29.62 13.23 -32.66
CA LEU A 171 -28.68 12.38 -33.39
C LEU A 171 -28.99 12.45 -34.88
N ALA A 172 -27.95 12.66 -35.69
CA ALA A 172 -28.10 12.78 -37.14
C ALA A 172 -28.82 11.54 -37.72
N GLY A 173 -29.99 11.75 -38.31
CA GLY A 173 -30.82 10.68 -38.91
C GLY A 173 -31.96 10.17 -38.02
N ASP A 174 -32.10 10.68 -36.79
CA ASP A 174 -33.23 10.35 -35.93
C ASP A 174 -34.45 11.24 -36.24
N PRO A 175 -35.69 10.73 -36.02
CA PRO A 175 -36.92 11.48 -36.30
C PRO A 175 -37.21 12.61 -35.30
N GLY A 176 -36.50 12.64 -34.17
CA GLY A 176 -36.71 13.62 -33.10
C GLY A 176 -35.53 13.66 -32.12
N PRO A 177 -35.53 14.59 -31.15
CA PRO A 177 -34.46 14.69 -30.17
C PRO A 177 -34.61 13.66 -29.04
N THR A 178 -33.49 13.11 -28.60
CA THR A 178 -33.36 12.43 -27.31
C THR A 178 -33.32 13.48 -26.21
N ARG A 179 -34.14 13.33 -25.17
CA ARG A 179 -34.26 14.29 -24.06
C ARG A 179 -33.56 13.73 -22.83
N VAL A 180 -32.51 14.41 -22.38
CA VAL A 180 -31.74 14.07 -21.18
C VAL A 180 -32.14 15.02 -20.06
N THR A 181 -32.79 14.49 -19.04
CA THR A 181 -33.34 15.28 -17.94
C THR A 181 -32.70 14.89 -16.62
N ARG A 182 -32.35 15.90 -15.81
CA ARG A 182 -31.95 15.71 -14.43
C ARG A 182 -32.84 16.50 -13.49
N THR A 183 -33.35 15.81 -12.47
CA THR A 183 -34.16 16.40 -11.40
C THR A 183 -33.47 16.16 -10.06
N TRP A 184 -33.47 17.18 -9.19
CA TRP A 184 -32.98 17.04 -7.81
C TRP A 184 -34.14 17.01 -6.83
N THR A 185 -34.15 15.99 -5.97
CA THR A 185 -35.23 15.78 -4.99
C THR A 185 -34.79 15.97 -3.54
N GLY A 186 -33.49 16.18 -3.29
CA GLY A 186 -32.93 16.35 -1.94
C GLY A 186 -31.95 17.53 -1.88
N GLU A 187 -31.59 17.95 -0.66
CA GLU A 187 -30.79 19.17 -0.42
C GLU A 187 -29.36 19.07 -0.97
N SER A 188 -28.82 17.86 -1.08
CA SER A 188 -27.51 17.64 -1.69
C SER A 188 -27.57 17.69 -3.22
N VAL A 189 -26.56 18.30 -3.83
CA VAL A 189 -26.30 18.24 -5.28
C VAL A 189 -26.18 16.80 -5.81
N ARG A 190 -25.83 15.84 -4.94
CA ARG A 190 -25.74 14.41 -5.28
C ARG A 190 -27.10 13.69 -5.35
N SER A 191 -28.18 14.35 -4.94
CA SER A 191 -29.55 13.80 -5.02
C SER A 191 -30.11 13.74 -6.45
N ALA A 192 -29.37 14.24 -7.43
CA ALA A 192 -29.76 14.26 -8.84
C ALA A 192 -30.13 12.87 -9.35
N ARG A 193 -31.32 12.75 -9.94
CA ARG A 193 -31.74 11.58 -10.73
C ARG A 193 -31.75 11.97 -12.20
N GLY A 194 -31.14 11.13 -13.03
CA GLY A 194 -31.02 11.34 -14.48
C GLY A 194 -31.86 10.35 -15.26
N GLU A 195 -32.67 10.87 -16.18
CA GLU A 195 -33.55 10.13 -17.08
C GLU A 195 -33.23 10.52 -18.52
N VAL A 196 -33.32 9.55 -19.44
CA VAL A 196 -33.13 9.74 -20.87
C VAL A 196 -34.36 9.21 -21.58
N ILE A 197 -35.02 10.08 -22.34
CA ILE A 197 -36.20 9.76 -23.16
C ILE A 197 -35.75 9.77 -24.62
N SER A 198 -35.75 8.60 -25.24
CA SER A 198 -35.39 8.41 -26.64
C SER A 198 -36.50 8.93 -27.59
N PRO A 199 -36.22 9.14 -28.89
CA PRO A 199 -37.20 9.68 -29.84
C PRO A 199 -38.46 8.82 -30.02
N ASP A 200 -38.36 7.51 -29.72
CA ASP A 200 -39.46 6.54 -29.72
C ASP A 200 -40.30 6.56 -28.43
N GLY A 201 -39.94 7.41 -27.45
CA GLY A 201 -40.58 7.51 -26.15
C GLY A 201 -40.04 6.53 -25.11
N THR A 202 -39.04 5.72 -25.43
CA THR A 202 -38.43 4.78 -24.49
C THR A 202 -37.68 5.55 -23.40
N VAL A 203 -37.98 5.22 -22.13
CA VAL A 203 -37.36 5.86 -20.96
C VAL A 203 -36.27 4.95 -20.39
N SER A 204 -35.08 5.51 -20.20
CA SER A 204 -33.94 4.81 -19.60
C SER A 204 -33.24 5.67 -18.54
N ARG A 205 -32.45 5.03 -17.67
CA ARG A 205 -31.60 5.76 -16.72
C ARG A 205 -30.36 6.29 -17.45
N LEU A 206 -29.95 7.51 -17.13
CA LEU A 206 -28.76 8.13 -17.75
C LEU A 206 -27.49 7.26 -17.67
N ARG A 207 -27.28 6.52 -16.57
CA ARG A 207 -26.14 5.60 -16.42
C ARG A 207 -26.10 4.47 -17.44
N ASN A 208 -27.25 4.10 -18.01
CA ASN A 208 -27.37 3.04 -19.00
C ASN A 208 -27.27 3.58 -20.43
N TRP A 209 -27.14 4.89 -20.62
CA TRP A 209 -27.09 5.52 -21.94
C TRP A 209 -25.75 5.32 -22.65
N GLY A 210 -24.68 4.97 -21.91
CA GLY A 210 -23.40 4.54 -22.48
C GLY A 210 -22.48 5.65 -23.00
N TRP A 211 -22.82 6.93 -22.80
CA TRP A 211 -22.04 8.07 -23.29
C TRP A 211 -20.90 8.50 -22.36
N ASP A 212 -20.82 7.95 -21.14
CA ASP A 212 -19.81 8.33 -20.14
C ASP A 212 -18.36 8.26 -20.68
N PRO A 213 -17.92 7.20 -21.38
CA PRO A 213 -16.56 7.13 -21.93
C PRO A 213 -16.29 8.19 -23.01
N GLU A 214 -17.27 8.44 -23.88
CA GLU A 214 -17.14 9.43 -24.97
C GLU A 214 -17.16 10.86 -24.43
N LEU A 215 -18.04 11.15 -23.47
CA LEU A 215 -18.11 12.45 -22.78
C LEU A 215 -16.81 12.76 -22.04
N ALA A 216 -16.17 11.75 -21.44
CA ALA A 216 -14.85 11.90 -20.82
C ALA A 216 -13.74 12.12 -21.85
N ARG A 217 -13.77 11.39 -22.99
CA ARG A 217 -12.74 11.43 -24.03
C ARG A 217 -12.77 12.72 -24.85
N TYR A 218 -13.93 13.09 -25.37
CA TYR A 218 -14.08 14.20 -26.32
C TYR A 218 -14.47 15.51 -25.64
N ARG A 219 -15.32 15.42 -24.61
CA ARG A 219 -15.78 16.51 -23.76
C ARG A 219 -16.23 17.78 -24.52
N PRO A 220 -17.52 17.91 -24.88
CA PRO A 220 -18.04 19.01 -25.70
C PRO A 220 -18.33 20.31 -24.90
N PHE A 221 -17.59 20.55 -23.82
CA PHE A 221 -17.75 21.72 -22.95
C PHE A 221 -16.40 22.36 -22.70
N LEU A 222 -16.37 23.69 -22.79
CA LEU A 222 -15.18 24.49 -22.56
C LEU A 222 -15.54 25.74 -21.75
N SER A 223 -15.25 25.72 -20.46
CA SER A 223 -15.44 26.88 -19.58
C SER A 223 -14.14 27.67 -19.38
N TYR A 224 -14.26 28.93 -18.98
CA TYR A 224 -13.10 29.75 -18.60
C TYR A 224 -12.22 29.08 -17.53
N ASP A 225 -12.82 28.55 -16.46
CA ASP A 225 -12.08 27.91 -15.36
C ASP A 225 -11.25 26.71 -15.84
N GLU A 226 -11.68 26.01 -16.89
CA GLU A 226 -10.93 24.89 -17.49
C GLU A 226 -9.79 25.36 -18.38
N LEU A 227 -10.00 26.42 -19.16
CA LEU A 227 -8.97 27.01 -19.99
C LEU A 227 -7.78 27.49 -19.14
N GLY A 228 -8.09 28.10 -17.99
CA GLY A 228 -7.10 28.45 -16.96
C GLY A 228 -6.35 27.25 -16.39
N ARG A 229 -7.08 26.20 -15.97
CA ARG A 229 -6.52 25.01 -15.29
C ARG A 229 -5.73 24.08 -16.19
N ALA A 230 -6.11 23.96 -17.45
CA ALA A 230 -5.51 23.06 -18.43
C ALA A 230 -4.01 23.35 -18.64
N VAL A 231 -3.58 24.59 -18.42
CA VAL A 231 -2.20 25.03 -18.68
C VAL A 231 -1.48 25.50 -17.38
N THR A 232 -2.16 25.95 -16.31
CA THR A 232 -1.50 26.47 -15.08
C THR A 232 -1.38 25.49 -13.91
N GLY A 233 -2.34 24.57 -13.69
CA GLY A 233 -2.56 24.04 -12.32
C GLY A 233 -2.61 22.52 -12.14
N ARG A 234 -3.11 21.75 -13.12
CA ARG A 234 -3.12 20.28 -13.07
C ARG A 234 -2.74 19.70 -14.41
N ALA A 235 -1.44 19.74 -14.64
CA ALA A 235 -0.79 19.31 -15.87
C ALA A 235 -1.19 17.87 -16.34
N ALA A 236 -1.64 17.02 -15.41
CA ALA A 236 -2.06 15.66 -15.69
C ALA A 236 -3.46 15.53 -16.36
N GLU A 237 -4.44 16.40 -16.07
CA GLU A 237 -5.81 16.25 -16.59
C GLU A 237 -5.88 16.46 -18.11
N LEU A 238 -5.21 17.51 -18.62
CA LEU A 238 -5.09 17.75 -20.05
C LEU A 238 -4.28 16.64 -20.73
N TYR A 239 -3.20 16.18 -20.09
CA TYR A 239 -2.42 15.04 -20.56
C TYR A 239 -3.29 13.79 -20.71
N ASP A 240 -4.11 13.45 -19.71
CA ASP A 240 -4.97 12.27 -19.71
C ASP A 240 -6.05 12.39 -20.79
N THR A 241 -6.63 13.58 -20.95
CA THR A 241 -7.63 13.86 -21.98
C THR A 241 -7.04 13.68 -23.38
N LEU A 242 -5.85 14.23 -23.65
CA LEU A 242 -5.16 14.06 -24.94
C LEU A 242 -4.74 12.60 -25.16
N THR A 243 -4.25 11.92 -24.12
CA THR A 243 -3.89 10.50 -24.18
C THR A 243 -5.09 9.64 -24.55
N ALA A 244 -6.24 9.88 -23.91
CA ALA A 244 -7.50 9.20 -24.23
C ALA A 244 -7.99 9.54 -25.65
N LEU A 245 -7.95 10.82 -26.05
CA LEU A 245 -8.32 11.26 -27.39
C LEU A 245 -7.51 10.56 -28.48
N LEU A 246 -6.20 10.41 -28.26
CA LEU A 246 -5.26 9.80 -29.19
C LEU A 246 -5.26 8.25 -29.17
N GLY A 247 -6.03 7.62 -28.27
CA GLY A 247 -6.06 6.16 -28.14
C GLY A 247 -4.79 5.58 -27.50
N LEU A 248 -4.13 6.32 -26.62
CA LEU A 248 -2.84 5.96 -26.02
C LEU A 248 -2.95 5.47 -24.58
N THR A 249 -4.18 5.22 -24.11
CA THR A 249 -4.47 4.79 -22.73
C THR A 249 -3.82 3.44 -22.43
N ASP A 250 -4.00 2.45 -23.29
CA ASP A 250 -3.47 1.09 -23.07
C ASP A 250 -1.94 1.07 -23.08
N LEU A 251 -1.33 1.88 -23.96
CA LEU A 251 0.11 2.08 -24.02
C LEU A 251 0.66 2.68 -22.72
N THR A 252 -0.02 3.72 -22.20
CA THR A 252 0.36 4.37 -20.93
C THR A 252 0.20 3.43 -19.74
N GLU A 253 -0.84 2.61 -19.77
CA GLU A 253 -1.10 1.62 -18.74
C GLU A 253 -0.06 0.50 -18.74
N ALA A 254 0.30 -0.04 -19.89
CA ALA A 254 1.37 -1.03 -20.01
C ALA A 254 2.74 -0.48 -19.56
N GLU A 255 3.08 0.77 -19.92
CA GLU A 255 4.29 1.45 -19.41
C GLU A 255 4.29 1.53 -17.88
N ARG A 256 3.13 1.84 -17.29
CA ARG A 256 2.94 1.91 -15.83
C ARG A 256 3.13 0.54 -15.16
N ARG A 257 2.61 -0.53 -15.75
CA ARG A 257 2.76 -1.90 -15.23
C ARG A 257 4.23 -2.33 -15.21
N LEU A 258 4.98 -2.09 -16.29
CA LEU A 258 6.42 -2.36 -16.35
C LEU A 258 7.19 -1.58 -15.29
N ALA A 259 6.93 -0.28 -15.17
CA ALA A 259 7.59 0.55 -14.16
C ALA A 259 7.31 0.06 -12.73
N LYS A 260 6.07 -0.34 -12.45
CA LYS A 260 5.66 -0.91 -11.16
C LYS A 260 6.32 -2.27 -10.89
N ALA A 261 6.50 -3.10 -11.92
CA ALA A 261 7.19 -4.38 -11.80
C ALA A 261 8.67 -4.18 -11.48
N CYS A 262 9.35 -3.27 -12.18
CA CYS A 262 10.74 -2.90 -11.90
C CYS A 262 10.91 -2.39 -10.46
N ASP A 263 10.09 -1.41 -10.04
CA ASP A 263 10.13 -0.87 -8.66
C ASP A 263 9.92 -1.96 -7.59
N ARG A 264 9.03 -2.94 -7.84
CA ARG A 264 8.81 -4.07 -6.94
C ARG A 264 10.04 -4.98 -6.86
N LEU A 265 10.63 -5.31 -8.01
CA LEU A 265 11.83 -6.15 -8.08
C LEU A 265 13.03 -5.47 -7.41
N THR A 266 13.22 -4.16 -7.61
CA THR A 266 14.24 -3.35 -6.92
C THR A 266 14.05 -3.41 -5.40
N LYS A 267 12.83 -3.16 -4.91
CA LYS A 267 12.53 -3.25 -3.46
C LYS A 267 12.78 -4.65 -2.90
N GLN A 268 12.46 -5.70 -3.66
CA GLN A 268 12.67 -7.09 -3.24
C GLN A 268 14.17 -7.44 -3.19
N ARG A 269 14.95 -6.99 -4.18
CA ARG A 269 16.42 -7.12 -4.21
C ARG A 269 17.08 -6.43 -3.01
N ASP A 270 16.64 -5.22 -2.67
CA ASP A 270 17.27 -4.39 -1.64
C ASP A 270 16.83 -4.73 -0.20
N ARG A 271 15.69 -5.41 -0.06
CA ARG A 271 15.07 -5.75 1.24
C ARG A 271 16.02 -6.40 2.27
N PRO A 272 16.82 -7.43 1.93
CA PRO A 272 17.70 -8.08 2.91
C PRO A 272 18.75 -7.12 3.48
N GLY A 273 19.16 -6.11 2.73
CA GLY A 273 20.15 -5.11 3.14
C GLY A 273 19.65 -4.19 4.26
N HIS A 274 18.34 -3.95 4.35
CA HIS A 274 17.76 -3.09 5.40
C HIS A 274 17.81 -3.74 6.79
N GLU A 275 17.65 -5.06 6.87
CA GLU A 275 17.58 -5.79 8.14
C GLU A 275 18.92 -6.45 8.53
N HIS A 276 19.85 -6.60 7.57
CA HIS A 276 21.13 -7.31 7.76
C HIS A 276 21.93 -6.79 8.97
N GLY A 277 22.16 -5.47 9.05
CA GLY A 277 22.96 -4.89 10.13
C GLY A 277 22.36 -5.11 11.53
N TYR A 278 21.03 -4.96 11.65
CA TYR A 278 20.32 -5.18 12.91
C TYR A 278 20.31 -6.65 13.32
N LEU A 279 20.09 -7.56 12.36
CA LEU A 279 20.12 -9.01 12.59
C LEU A 279 21.50 -9.47 13.08
N VAL A 280 22.58 -9.04 12.41
CA VAL A 280 23.96 -9.37 12.82
C VAL A 280 24.27 -8.87 14.23
N GLN A 281 23.82 -7.65 14.59
CA GLN A 281 24.00 -7.12 15.94
C GLN A 281 23.31 -8.00 16.98
N ARG A 282 22.06 -8.42 16.73
CA ARG A 282 21.31 -9.28 17.65
C ARG A 282 21.92 -10.67 17.79
N LEU A 283 22.35 -11.27 16.69
CA LEU A 283 22.98 -12.60 16.69
C LEU A 283 24.30 -12.59 17.48
N ARG A 284 25.11 -11.53 17.35
CA ARG A 284 26.37 -11.37 18.12
C ARG A 284 26.16 -11.11 19.61
N ALA A 285 25.01 -10.54 19.99
CA ALA A 285 24.67 -10.31 21.39
C ALA A 285 24.18 -11.59 22.11
N SER A 286 23.85 -12.64 21.37
CA SER A 286 23.38 -13.91 21.93
C SER A 286 24.54 -14.79 22.42
N GLY A 287 24.28 -15.51 23.52
CA GLY A 287 25.18 -16.54 24.05
C GLY A 287 25.10 -17.87 23.29
N ASP A 288 24.13 -18.05 22.40
CA ASP A 288 23.93 -19.30 21.64
C ASP A 288 25.01 -19.46 20.55
N ARG A 289 25.61 -20.65 20.49
CA ARG A 289 26.66 -21.00 19.52
C ARG A 289 26.15 -20.98 18.07
N ARG A 290 24.88 -21.31 17.84
CA ARG A 290 24.21 -21.20 16.52
C ARG A 290 24.10 -19.74 16.10
N ALA A 291 23.75 -18.84 17.02
CA ALA A 291 23.68 -17.41 16.74
C ALA A 291 25.04 -16.84 16.36
N GLN A 292 26.11 -17.23 17.06
CA GLN A 292 27.48 -16.87 16.69
C GLN A 292 27.86 -17.40 15.31
N THR A 293 27.57 -18.67 15.03
CA THR A 293 27.84 -19.28 13.72
C THR A 293 27.06 -18.57 12.59
N ALA A 294 25.80 -18.21 12.83
CA ALA A 294 24.99 -17.47 11.88
C ALA A 294 25.55 -16.05 11.63
N ALA A 295 26.01 -15.36 12.67
CA ALA A 295 26.64 -14.04 12.54
C ALA A 295 27.94 -14.08 11.72
N ASP A 296 28.75 -15.12 11.87
CA ASP A 296 29.97 -15.32 11.10
C ASP A 296 29.66 -15.60 9.62
N LEU A 297 28.67 -16.46 9.35
CA LEU A 297 28.21 -16.75 7.99
C LEU A 297 27.64 -15.50 7.29
N LEU A 298 26.87 -14.67 8.02
CA LEU A 298 26.34 -13.40 7.50
C LEU A 298 27.41 -12.33 7.26
N GLY A 299 28.58 -12.47 7.87
CA GLY A 299 29.73 -11.58 7.69
C GLY A 299 30.75 -12.05 6.65
N ALA A 300 30.56 -13.25 6.07
CA ALA A 300 31.45 -13.80 5.06
C ALA A 300 31.29 -13.11 3.70
N GLU A 301 32.32 -13.17 2.85
CA GLU A 301 32.28 -12.62 1.48
C GLU A 301 31.25 -13.36 0.59
N SER A 302 31.03 -14.65 0.83
CA SER A 302 30.02 -15.46 0.14
C SER A 302 29.01 -16.02 1.14
N LEU A 303 27.73 -15.70 0.93
CA LEU A 303 26.64 -16.14 1.79
C LEU A 303 26.17 -17.55 1.43
N ASP A 304 26.29 -18.48 2.37
CA ASP A 304 25.71 -19.83 2.28
C ASP A 304 24.28 -19.82 2.86
N LEU A 305 23.30 -19.53 2.00
CA LEU A 305 21.89 -19.43 2.37
C LEU A 305 21.30 -20.76 2.84
N ASP A 306 21.81 -21.89 2.35
CA ASP A 306 21.32 -23.21 2.73
C ASP A 306 21.78 -23.58 4.14
N ARG A 307 23.02 -23.27 4.49
CA ARG A 307 23.53 -23.44 5.85
C ARG A 307 22.86 -22.49 6.85
N LEU A 308 22.59 -21.25 6.47
CA LEU A 308 21.81 -20.32 7.31
C LEU A 308 20.38 -20.81 7.53
N ALA A 309 19.72 -21.35 6.49
CA ALA A 309 18.41 -21.98 6.62
C ALA A 309 18.45 -23.20 7.55
N SER A 310 19.48 -24.04 7.47
CA SER A 310 19.60 -25.21 8.35
C SER A 310 19.79 -24.81 9.81
N LEU A 311 20.55 -23.75 10.08
CA LEU A 311 20.70 -23.20 11.42
C LEU A 311 19.36 -22.66 11.93
N ALA A 312 18.66 -21.85 11.14
CA ALA A 312 17.35 -21.30 11.52
C ALA A 312 16.28 -22.37 11.78
N ALA A 313 16.38 -23.54 11.14
CA ALA A 313 15.47 -24.66 11.34
C ALA A 313 15.88 -25.57 12.51
N ASP A 314 17.04 -25.34 13.14
CA ASP A 314 17.52 -26.12 14.28
C ASP A 314 16.76 -25.73 15.55
N ASP A 315 15.79 -26.56 15.93
CA ASP A 315 15.00 -26.50 17.16
C ASP A 315 15.62 -27.34 18.30
N GLY A 316 16.85 -27.83 18.11
CA GLY A 316 17.56 -28.63 19.08
C GLY A 316 18.10 -27.81 20.26
N PRO A 317 18.54 -28.48 21.34
CA PRO A 317 19.23 -27.81 22.43
C PRO A 317 20.60 -27.30 21.99
N ALA A 318 20.99 -26.11 22.46
CA ALA A 318 22.27 -25.47 22.12
C ALA A 318 23.51 -26.36 22.39
N ASP A 319 23.44 -27.23 23.42
CA ASP A 319 24.41 -28.30 23.68
C ASP A 319 23.67 -29.61 24.02
N PRO A 320 23.61 -30.58 23.09
CA PRO A 320 22.99 -31.89 23.33
C PRO A 320 23.62 -32.66 24.51
N GLY A 321 24.93 -32.54 24.72
CA GLY A 321 25.65 -33.20 25.82
C GLY A 321 25.23 -32.63 27.17
N GLN A 322 25.20 -31.31 27.28
CA GLN A 322 24.71 -30.62 28.48
C GLN A 322 23.23 -30.92 28.75
N HIS A 323 22.40 -30.98 27.71
CA HIS A 323 20.97 -31.28 27.84
C HIS A 323 20.71 -32.68 28.43
N VAL A 324 21.54 -33.69 28.09
CA VAL A 324 21.48 -35.03 28.73
C VAL A 324 21.82 -34.95 30.22
N VAL A 325 22.85 -34.18 30.59
CA VAL A 325 23.25 -33.98 32.00
C VAL A 325 22.12 -33.29 32.78
N LEU A 326 21.51 -32.24 32.23
CA LEU A 326 20.39 -31.53 32.87
C LEU A 326 19.18 -32.45 33.11
N ARG A 327 18.82 -33.30 32.13
CA ARG A 327 17.74 -34.29 32.30
C ARG A 327 18.03 -35.30 33.40
N ARG A 328 19.29 -35.74 33.53
CA ARG A 328 19.74 -36.63 34.60
C ARG A 328 19.74 -35.93 35.96
N LEU A 329 20.24 -34.69 36.03
CA LEU A 329 20.20 -33.87 37.24
C LEU A 329 18.78 -33.68 37.75
N ARG A 330 17.80 -33.35 36.89
CA ARG A 330 16.38 -33.17 37.28
C ARG A 330 15.79 -34.40 37.99
N ARG A 331 16.26 -35.60 37.63
CA ARG A 331 15.82 -36.90 38.15
C ARG A 331 16.72 -37.45 39.28
N LEU A 332 17.78 -36.73 39.65
CA LEU A 332 18.74 -37.19 40.65
C LEU A 332 18.09 -37.38 42.02
N SER A 333 18.29 -38.55 42.61
CA SER A 333 17.89 -38.90 43.97
C SER A 333 19.10 -38.93 44.89
N VAL A 334 18.93 -38.40 46.10
CA VAL A 334 19.90 -38.45 47.20
C VAL A 334 19.20 -38.97 48.45
N PRO A 335 19.92 -39.56 49.43
CA PRO A 335 19.31 -40.08 50.64
C PRO A 335 18.41 -39.05 51.35
N GLU A 336 17.27 -39.49 51.84
CA GLU A 336 16.31 -38.63 52.51
C GLU A 336 16.80 -38.21 53.90
N ARG A 337 16.33 -37.04 54.38
CA ARG A 337 16.73 -36.50 55.69
C ARG A 337 16.41 -37.47 56.84
N GLY A 338 15.24 -38.11 56.79
CA GLY A 338 14.81 -39.09 57.79
C GLY A 338 15.80 -40.24 57.87
N LEU A 339 16.04 -40.90 56.74
CA LEU A 339 16.98 -42.01 56.64
C LEU A 339 18.40 -41.67 57.11
N LEU A 340 18.93 -40.49 56.74
CA LEU A 340 20.23 -40.04 57.24
C LEU A 340 20.24 -39.88 58.77
N THR A 341 19.16 -39.34 59.33
CA THR A 341 19.02 -39.12 60.77
C THR A 341 18.94 -40.46 61.51
N ASP A 342 18.20 -41.42 60.97
CA ASP A 342 18.04 -42.75 61.55
C ASP A 342 19.38 -43.50 61.60
N VAL A 343 20.15 -43.47 60.51
CA VAL A 343 21.49 -44.10 60.48
C VAL A 343 22.49 -43.39 61.39
N VAL A 344 22.47 -42.06 61.49
CA VAL A 344 23.31 -41.31 62.45
C VAL A 344 22.98 -41.70 63.88
N ASN A 345 21.69 -41.84 64.22
CA ASN A 345 21.27 -42.26 65.55
C ASN A 345 21.70 -43.69 65.85
N GLU A 346 21.58 -44.60 64.88
CA GLU A 346 21.99 -46.00 65.01
C GLU A 346 23.51 -46.13 65.21
N LEU A 347 24.32 -45.40 64.42
CA LEU A 347 25.78 -45.35 64.58
C LEU A 347 26.20 -44.84 65.96
N ARG A 348 25.57 -43.75 66.44
CA ARG A 348 25.86 -43.18 67.77
C ARG A 348 25.43 -44.14 68.89
N GLY A 349 24.29 -44.81 68.75
CA GLY A 349 23.82 -45.84 69.68
C GLY A 349 24.79 -47.02 69.76
N ALA A 350 25.20 -47.56 68.60
CA ALA A 350 26.15 -48.66 68.53
C ALA A 350 27.54 -48.28 69.08
N ALA A 351 28.00 -47.04 68.83
CA ALA A 351 29.25 -46.53 69.40
C ALA A 351 29.22 -46.47 70.93
N MET A 352 28.09 -46.02 71.50
CA MET A 352 27.89 -45.97 72.95
C MET A 352 27.90 -47.38 73.56
N GLU A 353 27.17 -48.33 72.97
CA GLU A 353 27.13 -49.72 73.45
C GLU A 353 28.50 -50.40 73.37
N LEU A 354 29.26 -50.17 72.29
CA LEU A 354 30.64 -50.64 72.18
C LEU A 354 31.55 -50.06 73.27
N ALA A 355 31.45 -48.75 73.53
CA ALA A 355 32.23 -48.09 74.57
C ALA A 355 31.89 -48.64 75.98
N MET A 356 30.62 -48.99 76.22
CA MET A 356 30.19 -49.63 77.47
C MET A 356 30.64 -51.08 77.58
N ALA A 357 30.72 -51.82 76.48
CA ALA A 357 31.18 -53.20 76.45
C ALA A 357 32.70 -53.33 76.60
N ALA A 358 33.45 -52.37 76.06
CA ALA A 358 34.92 -52.39 76.04
C ALA A 358 35.55 -52.59 77.42
N GLY A 359 36.48 -53.55 77.54
CA GLY A 359 37.22 -53.80 78.78
C GLY A 359 36.42 -54.52 79.88
N THR A 360 35.14 -54.82 79.66
CA THR A 360 34.31 -55.61 80.56
C THR A 360 34.72 -57.10 80.57
N LYS A 361 34.22 -57.86 81.55
CA LYS A 361 34.39 -59.32 81.58
C LYS A 361 33.78 -60.00 80.34
N GLY A 362 32.67 -59.46 79.83
CA GLY A 362 32.01 -59.96 78.61
C GLY A 362 32.83 -59.73 77.35
N ASP A 363 33.49 -58.58 77.22
CA ASP A 363 34.37 -58.28 76.07
C ASP A 363 35.62 -59.17 76.06
N ARG A 364 36.22 -59.44 77.23
CA ARG A 364 37.30 -60.45 77.33
C ARG A 364 36.81 -61.86 76.96
N ALA A 365 35.63 -62.26 77.44
CA ALA A 365 35.02 -63.55 77.12
C ALA A 365 34.76 -63.68 75.61
N ARG A 366 34.22 -62.63 74.97
CA ARG A 366 34.02 -62.56 73.51
C ARG A 366 35.33 -62.74 72.75
N GLY A 367 36.38 -62.01 73.14
CA GLY A 367 37.69 -62.15 72.49
C GLY A 367 38.28 -63.56 72.56
N VAL A 368 38.07 -64.27 73.68
CA VAL A 368 38.46 -65.69 73.81
C VAL A 368 37.57 -66.59 72.97
N VAL A 369 36.26 -66.38 72.96
CA VAL A 369 35.30 -67.15 72.14
C VAL A 369 35.65 -67.02 70.65
N ASP A 370 35.90 -65.81 70.15
CA ASP A 370 36.29 -65.58 68.75
C ASP A 370 37.61 -66.27 68.39
N LEU A 371 38.59 -66.20 69.29
CA LEU A 371 39.89 -66.84 69.09
C LEU A 371 39.75 -68.36 69.00
N LEU A 372 38.97 -68.96 69.92
CA LEU A 372 38.70 -70.40 69.92
C LEU A 372 37.88 -70.83 68.70
N ASN A 373 36.87 -70.06 68.30
CA ASN A 373 36.09 -70.34 67.10
C ASN A 373 36.94 -70.31 65.83
N ARG A 374 37.82 -69.31 65.67
CA ARG A 374 38.76 -69.25 64.53
C ARG A 374 39.76 -70.40 64.55
N ALA A 375 40.25 -70.78 65.73
CA ALA A 375 41.16 -71.93 65.88
C ALA A 375 40.46 -73.25 65.53
N LEU A 376 39.19 -73.43 65.94
CA LEU A 376 38.38 -74.59 65.60
C LEU A 376 38.10 -74.65 64.10
N GLU A 377 37.70 -73.53 63.49
CA GLU A 377 37.46 -73.44 62.05
C GLU A 377 38.72 -73.79 61.24
N HIS A 378 39.91 -73.38 61.72
CA HIS A 378 41.18 -73.75 61.10
C HIS A 378 41.45 -75.26 61.19
N HIS A 379 41.22 -75.86 62.37
CA HIS A 379 41.37 -77.29 62.59
C HIS A 379 40.38 -78.12 61.75
N GLU A 380 39.12 -77.69 61.65
CA GLU A 380 38.09 -78.35 60.83
C GLU A 380 38.46 -78.36 59.33
N ARG A 381 39.13 -77.32 58.85
CA ARG A 381 39.65 -77.26 57.46
C ARG A 381 40.91 -78.09 57.25
N HIS A 382 41.71 -78.32 58.29
CA HIS A 382 43.00 -79.03 58.22
C HIS A 382 43.11 -80.11 59.31
N PRO A 383 42.27 -81.14 59.29
CA PRO A 383 42.16 -82.12 60.39
C PRO A 383 43.43 -82.97 60.58
N SER A 384 44.31 -83.04 59.59
CA SER A 384 45.59 -83.75 59.67
C SER A 384 46.71 -82.93 60.33
N ASP A 385 46.53 -81.62 60.49
CA ASP A 385 47.48 -80.74 61.15
C ASP A 385 47.11 -80.61 62.63
N THR A 386 47.91 -81.23 63.48
CA THR A 386 47.64 -81.30 64.92
C THR A 386 48.60 -80.43 65.72
N ASP A 387 49.53 -79.75 65.07
CA ASP A 387 50.53 -78.91 65.73
C ASP A 387 49.96 -77.51 65.95
N CYS A 388 50.28 -76.87 67.07
CA CYS A 388 49.81 -75.51 67.30
C CYS A 388 50.59 -74.51 66.43
N PRO A 389 49.94 -73.76 65.53
CA PRO A 389 50.62 -72.83 64.62
C PRO A 389 51.20 -71.60 65.32
N THR A 390 50.79 -71.31 66.56
CA THR A 390 51.26 -70.15 67.32
C THR A 390 52.53 -70.44 68.13
N CYS A 391 52.58 -71.60 68.81
CA CYS A 391 53.71 -71.96 69.69
C CYS A 391 54.51 -73.18 69.21
N GLY A 392 54.15 -73.79 68.08
CA GLY A 392 54.85 -74.93 67.47
C GLY A 392 54.77 -76.22 68.29
N SER A 393 53.87 -76.30 69.27
CA SER A 393 53.73 -77.50 70.10
C SER A 393 53.07 -78.63 69.32
N GLY A 394 53.75 -79.77 69.21
CA GLY A 394 53.27 -80.92 68.46
C GLY A 394 52.03 -81.58 69.07
N GLY A 395 51.03 -81.93 68.26
CA GLY A 395 49.80 -82.59 68.70
C GLY A 395 48.88 -81.74 69.61
N ALA A 396 49.14 -80.44 69.73
CA ALA A 396 48.42 -79.53 70.62
C ALA A 396 46.96 -79.24 70.20
N LEU A 397 46.62 -79.41 68.91
CA LEU A 397 45.28 -79.21 68.35
C LEU A 397 44.59 -80.55 68.01
N GLY A 398 44.75 -81.58 68.84
CA GLY A 398 44.06 -82.87 68.66
C GLY A 398 42.60 -82.87 69.13
N SER A 399 41.93 -84.03 69.03
CA SER A 399 40.52 -84.24 69.42
C SER A 399 40.20 -83.82 70.86
N ASP A 400 41.14 -83.99 71.79
CA ASP A 400 40.98 -83.59 73.18
C ASP A 400 41.00 -82.07 73.36
N TRP A 401 41.79 -81.36 72.54
CA TRP A 401 41.79 -79.91 72.51
C TRP A 401 40.47 -79.38 71.93
N GLU A 402 39.99 -79.97 70.83
CA GLU A 402 38.71 -79.60 70.21
C GLU A 402 37.55 -79.67 71.22
N GLN A 403 37.46 -80.77 71.98
CA GLN A 403 36.44 -80.96 73.02
C GLN A 403 36.55 -79.90 74.14
N ARG A 404 37.76 -79.58 74.59
CA ARG A 404 38.00 -78.54 75.61
C ARG A 404 37.67 -77.14 75.08
N ALA A 405 38.07 -76.81 73.85
CA ALA A 405 37.77 -75.54 73.21
C ALA A 405 36.25 -75.35 73.06
N ARG A 406 35.52 -76.35 72.55
CA ARG A 406 34.06 -76.33 72.45
C ARG A 406 33.37 -76.22 73.83
N ALA A 407 33.93 -76.85 74.87
CA ALA A 407 33.40 -76.72 76.24
C ALA A 407 33.62 -75.33 76.84
N GLU A 408 34.80 -74.73 76.62
CA GLU A 408 35.09 -73.36 77.10
C GLU A 408 34.28 -72.31 76.34
N ILE A 409 34.03 -72.49 75.03
CA ILE A 409 33.09 -71.66 74.26
C ILE A 409 31.70 -71.69 74.88
N ARG A 410 31.12 -72.88 75.11
CA ARG A 410 29.78 -73.02 75.74
C ARG A 410 29.67 -72.34 77.11
N LYS A 411 30.78 -72.30 77.86
CA LYS A 411 30.85 -71.66 79.18
C LYS A 411 30.96 -70.13 79.07
N LEU A 412 31.72 -69.62 78.10
CA LEU A 412 31.97 -68.19 77.93
C LEU A 412 30.91 -67.48 77.09
N GLU A 413 30.18 -68.19 76.23
CA GLU A 413 29.12 -67.64 75.37
C GLU A 413 28.07 -66.80 76.12
N PRO A 414 27.45 -67.27 77.24
CA PRO A 414 26.47 -66.46 77.97
C PRO A 414 27.08 -65.19 78.60
N VAL A 415 28.37 -65.22 78.94
CA VAL A 415 29.10 -64.07 79.50
C VAL A 415 29.49 -63.08 78.39
N ALA A 416 29.78 -63.58 77.19
CA ALA A 416 30.14 -62.80 76.02
C ALA A 416 28.93 -62.17 75.29
N ALA A 417 27.72 -62.70 75.47
CA ALA A 417 26.53 -62.37 74.68
C ALA A 417 26.28 -60.86 74.51
N ASN A 418 26.29 -60.09 75.60
CA ASN A 418 26.04 -58.64 75.53
C ASN A 418 27.13 -57.89 74.77
N ALA A 419 28.40 -58.28 74.96
CA ALA A 419 29.51 -57.67 74.21
C ALA A 419 29.42 -58.08 72.72
N ALA A 420 29.19 -59.36 72.42
CA ALA A 420 29.03 -59.86 71.05
C ALA A 420 27.91 -59.10 70.30
N ALA A 421 26.75 -58.91 70.93
CA ALA A 421 25.64 -58.14 70.36
C ALA A 421 26.01 -56.67 70.08
N ALA A 422 26.79 -56.02 70.95
CA ALA A 422 27.26 -54.65 70.73
C ALA A 422 28.22 -54.54 69.52
N TYR A 423 29.14 -55.51 69.35
CA TYR A 423 30.03 -55.55 68.17
C TYR A 423 29.24 -55.86 66.89
N GLU A 424 28.29 -56.79 66.92
CA GLU A 424 27.43 -57.10 65.77
C GLU A 424 26.58 -55.89 65.36
N ARG A 425 25.96 -55.20 66.34
CA ARG A 425 25.22 -53.95 66.11
C ARG A 425 26.09 -52.88 65.45
N ALA A 426 27.33 -52.74 65.90
CA ALA A 426 28.29 -51.80 65.33
C ALA A 426 28.67 -52.12 63.88
N GLU A 427 28.93 -53.39 63.55
CA GLU A 427 29.18 -53.79 62.16
C GLU A 427 27.94 -53.56 61.29
N ASN A 428 26.76 -53.94 61.76
CA ASN A 428 25.50 -53.69 61.04
C ASN A 428 25.26 -52.19 60.81
N ALA A 429 25.54 -51.34 61.80
CA ALA A 429 25.43 -49.88 61.67
C ALA A 429 26.43 -49.31 60.66
N ARG A 430 27.67 -49.83 60.61
CA ARG A 430 28.66 -49.46 59.58
C ARG A 430 28.20 -49.84 58.19
N ASP A 431 27.63 -51.04 58.03
CA ASP A 431 27.19 -51.51 56.72
C ASP A 431 25.97 -50.72 56.22
N GLN A 432 25.03 -50.38 57.12
CA GLN A 432 23.92 -49.46 56.80
C GLN A 432 24.43 -48.09 56.36
N ALA A 433 25.44 -47.55 57.06
CA ALA A 433 26.06 -46.27 56.72
C ALA A 433 26.78 -46.30 55.36
N ARG A 434 27.58 -47.34 55.10
CA ARG A 434 28.28 -47.53 53.82
C ARG A 434 27.31 -47.72 52.66
N PHE A 435 26.18 -48.39 52.88
CA PHE A 435 25.14 -48.55 51.86
C PHE A 435 24.56 -47.22 51.37
N LEU A 436 24.52 -46.18 52.22
CA LEU A 436 24.09 -44.83 51.82
C LEU A 436 25.13 -44.08 50.99
N MET A 437 26.40 -44.49 51.04
CA MET A 437 27.54 -43.83 50.39
C MET A 437 27.78 -44.35 48.98
N ALA A 438 26.76 -44.18 48.13
CA ALA A 438 26.83 -44.57 46.73
C ALA A 438 27.95 -43.80 45.98
N PRO A 439 28.69 -44.48 45.08
CA PRO A 439 29.76 -43.85 44.32
C PRO A 439 29.22 -42.74 43.42
N MET A 440 30.07 -41.75 43.12
CA MET A 440 29.68 -40.65 42.25
C MET A 440 29.27 -41.15 40.85
N PRO A 441 28.10 -40.74 40.31
CA PRO A 441 27.70 -41.13 38.97
C PRO A 441 28.67 -40.60 37.90
N SER A 442 29.09 -41.45 36.96
CA SER A 442 30.09 -41.11 35.92
C SER A 442 29.70 -39.97 34.97
N TRP A 443 28.41 -39.62 34.90
CA TRP A 443 27.89 -38.53 34.08
C TRP A 443 27.88 -37.18 34.80
N LEU A 444 28.13 -37.15 36.11
CA LEU A 444 28.18 -35.93 36.89
C LEU A 444 29.57 -35.28 36.72
N PRO A 445 29.66 -34.00 36.30
CA PRO A 445 30.96 -33.35 36.15
C PRO A 445 31.69 -33.26 37.50
N PRO A 446 32.93 -33.78 37.62
CA PRO A 446 33.66 -33.82 38.89
C PRO A 446 33.99 -32.42 39.41
N ASP A 447 34.21 -31.46 38.51
CA ASP A 447 34.54 -30.08 38.87
C ASP A 447 33.33 -29.26 39.33
N SER A 448 32.10 -29.78 39.14
CA SER A 448 30.88 -29.10 39.60
C SER A 448 30.79 -29.07 41.11
N GLU A 449 30.06 -28.10 41.67
CA GLU A 449 29.84 -28.01 43.12
C GLU A 449 29.26 -29.31 43.68
N LEU A 450 28.29 -29.90 42.97
CA LEU A 450 27.70 -31.18 43.36
C LEU A 450 28.68 -32.34 43.24
N GLY A 451 29.50 -32.38 42.18
CA GLY A 451 30.52 -33.42 41.98
C GLY A 451 31.53 -33.46 43.12
N ARG A 452 32.03 -32.28 43.53
CA ARG A 452 32.97 -32.16 44.66
C ARG A 452 32.36 -32.64 45.98
N VAL A 453 31.13 -32.24 46.29
CA VAL A 453 30.43 -32.67 47.51
C VAL A 453 30.11 -34.17 47.48
N TRP A 454 29.84 -34.75 46.30
CA TRP A 454 29.60 -36.18 46.16
C TRP A 454 30.89 -36.99 46.39
N ALA A 455 32.02 -36.52 45.87
CA ALA A 455 33.33 -37.14 46.13
C ALA A 455 33.66 -37.11 47.63
N GLU A 456 33.38 -35.99 48.32
CA GLU A 456 33.47 -35.92 49.78
C GLU A 456 32.55 -36.93 50.46
N TRP A 457 31.31 -37.09 49.99
CA TRP A 457 30.36 -38.06 50.53
C TRP A 457 30.87 -39.50 50.43
N GLU A 458 31.38 -39.89 49.25
CA GLU A 458 31.93 -41.20 48.94
C GLU A 458 33.16 -41.56 49.79
N ALA A 459 34.02 -40.57 50.08
CA ALA A 459 35.19 -40.75 50.95
C ALA A 459 34.84 -41.19 52.39
N GLY A 460 33.57 -41.05 52.81
CA GLY A 460 33.10 -41.54 54.10
C GLY A 460 33.18 -43.06 54.26
N THR A 461 33.24 -43.81 53.16
CA THR A 461 33.33 -45.29 53.17
C THR A 461 34.59 -45.81 53.84
N GLU A 462 35.67 -45.01 53.83
CA GLU A 462 36.95 -45.32 54.46
C GLU A 462 36.97 -45.07 55.97
N ILE A 463 35.94 -44.41 56.52
CA ILE A 463 35.88 -44.07 57.96
C ILE A 463 35.48 -45.31 58.77
N GLY A 464 36.42 -45.86 59.54
CA GLY A 464 36.17 -47.01 60.42
C GLY A 464 35.56 -46.66 61.79
N ASP A 465 35.73 -45.41 62.26
CA ASP A 465 35.21 -44.94 63.54
C ASP A 465 33.73 -44.54 63.42
N LEU A 466 32.87 -45.11 64.27
CA LEU A 466 31.41 -44.90 64.21
C LEU A 466 31.00 -43.45 64.47
N THR A 467 31.69 -42.77 65.40
CA THR A 467 31.36 -41.39 65.77
C THR A 467 31.72 -40.43 64.64
N ARG A 468 32.92 -40.58 64.06
CA ARG A 468 33.35 -39.82 62.88
C ARG A 468 32.48 -40.12 61.67
N LEU A 469 32.05 -41.38 61.49
CA LEU A 469 31.15 -41.75 60.39
C LEU A 469 29.78 -41.09 60.56
N ALA A 470 29.25 -41.02 61.78
CA ALA A 470 28.01 -40.32 62.08
C ALA A 470 28.12 -38.80 61.82
N GLU A 471 29.22 -38.17 62.24
CA GLU A 471 29.51 -36.75 61.97
C GLU A 471 29.63 -36.47 60.46
N HIS A 472 30.30 -37.35 59.72
CA HIS A 472 30.41 -37.27 58.26
C HIS A 472 29.04 -37.33 57.60
N ILE A 473 28.20 -38.29 58.00
CA ILE A 473 26.84 -38.43 57.46
C ILE A 473 26.01 -37.18 57.74
N GLU A 474 26.09 -36.66 58.96
CA GLU A 474 25.32 -35.48 59.37
C GLU A 474 25.74 -34.20 58.63
N THR A 475 27.05 -34.01 58.44
CA THR A 475 27.61 -32.77 57.86
C THR A 475 27.66 -32.81 56.34
N VAL A 476 28.31 -33.82 55.76
CA VAL A 476 28.48 -33.97 54.31
C VAL A 476 27.17 -34.41 53.67
N GLY A 477 26.38 -35.29 54.32
CA GLY A 477 25.07 -35.70 53.81
C GLY A 477 24.07 -34.54 53.75
N ARG A 478 24.13 -33.60 54.70
CA ARG A 478 23.34 -32.37 54.65
C ARG A 478 23.73 -31.48 53.47
N ARG A 479 25.03 -31.27 53.26
CA ARG A 479 25.57 -30.50 52.11
C ARG A 479 25.20 -31.15 50.78
N LEU A 480 25.38 -32.46 50.66
CA LEU A 480 25.01 -33.23 49.48
C LEU A 480 23.54 -33.01 49.11
N ARG A 481 22.64 -33.09 50.09
CA ARG A 481 21.21 -32.85 49.88
C ARG A 481 20.92 -31.43 49.42
N SER A 482 21.49 -30.41 50.08
CA SER A 482 21.25 -29.02 49.69
C SER A 482 21.75 -28.72 48.27
N THR A 483 22.96 -29.18 47.93
CA THR A 483 23.56 -28.95 46.61
C THR A 483 22.82 -29.74 45.53
N ALA A 484 22.35 -30.96 45.82
CA ALA A 484 21.53 -31.74 44.89
C ALA A 484 20.17 -31.08 44.61
N ILE A 485 19.51 -30.51 45.63
CA ILE A 485 18.25 -29.76 45.45
C ILE A 485 18.48 -28.51 44.60
N ALA A 486 19.54 -27.75 44.86
CA ALA A 486 19.89 -26.58 44.07
C ALA A 486 20.18 -26.93 42.60
N ALA A 487 20.98 -27.99 42.37
CA ALA A 487 21.28 -28.48 41.03
C ALA A 487 20.03 -28.97 40.28
N ARG A 488 19.11 -29.67 40.98
CA ARG A 488 17.81 -30.09 40.42
C ARG A 488 16.96 -28.90 39.99
N LYS A 489 16.88 -27.86 40.82
CA LYS A 489 16.11 -26.65 40.53
C LYS A 489 16.69 -25.91 39.32
N ALA A 490 18.00 -25.64 39.33
CA ALA A 490 18.68 -24.97 38.22
C ALA A 490 18.58 -25.77 36.91
N ALA A 491 18.65 -27.10 36.98
CA ALA A 491 18.44 -27.95 35.81
C ALA A 491 16.99 -27.96 35.33
N GLY A 492 16.01 -27.83 36.24
CA GLY A 492 14.60 -27.65 35.89
C GLY A 492 14.37 -26.35 35.13
N GLU A 493 14.82 -25.23 35.69
CA GLU A 493 14.69 -23.90 35.08
C GLU A 493 15.28 -23.85 33.66
N LYS A 494 16.47 -24.43 33.45
CA LYS A 494 17.09 -24.51 32.12
C LYS A 494 16.43 -25.49 31.13
N LEU A 495 15.69 -26.49 31.63
CA LEU A 495 14.97 -27.44 30.77
C LEU A 495 13.60 -26.92 30.37
N ASP A 496 13.03 -26.01 31.17
CA ASP A 496 11.72 -25.40 30.90
C ASP A 496 11.85 -24.22 29.91
N ASP A 497 13.04 -23.63 29.77
CA ASP A 497 13.43 -22.71 28.68
C ASP A 497 14.67 -23.25 27.92
N PRO A 498 14.49 -24.26 27.04
CA PRO A 498 15.60 -24.98 26.41
C PRO A 498 16.36 -24.18 25.35
N ASP A 499 15.79 -23.08 24.87
CA ASP A 499 16.25 -22.39 23.67
C ASP A 499 17.06 -21.12 23.99
N ASP A 500 17.06 -20.65 25.25
CA ASP A 500 17.84 -19.49 25.72
C ASP A 500 17.68 -18.24 24.81
N GLY A 501 16.47 -18.04 24.27
CA GLY A 501 16.15 -16.95 23.34
C GLY A 501 16.53 -17.20 21.87
N TRP A 502 16.99 -18.40 21.50
CA TRP A 502 17.30 -18.77 20.11
C TRP A 502 16.06 -18.77 19.21
N ALA A 503 14.91 -19.24 19.68
CA ALA A 503 13.70 -19.38 18.86
C ALA A 503 13.33 -18.08 18.11
N ASP A 504 13.33 -16.95 18.81
CA ASP A 504 13.05 -15.64 18.22
C ASP A 504 14.10 -15.21 17.18
N LEU A 505 15.37 -15.53 17.42
CA LEU A 505 16.48 -15.24 16.51
C LEU A 505 16.45 -16.17 15.28
N ALA A 506 16.06 -17.43 15.48
CA ALA A 506 15.91 -18.43 14.44
C ALA A 506 14.77 -18.05 13.48
N GLU A 507 13.64 -17.57 14.00
CA GLU A 507 12.54 -17.06 13.19
C GLU A 507 12.98 -15.85 12.33
N GLN A 508 13.67 -14.88 12.95
CA GLN A 508 14.19 -13.72 12.23
C GLN A 508 15.23 -14.11 11.17
N LEU A 509 16.14 -15.02 11.50
CA LEU A 509 17.12 -15.54 10.56
C LEU A 509 16.42 -16.25 9.39
N GLY A 510 15.42 -17.08 9.67
CA GLY A 510 14.63 -17.78 8.65
C GLY A 510 13.82 -16.83 7.75
N ALA A 511 13.29 -15.74 8.31
CA ALA A 511 12.66 -14.67 7.53
C ALA A 511 13.69 -13.98 6.62
N TRP A 512 14.84 -13.60 7.17
CA TRP A 512 15.92 -12.96 6.41
C TRP A 512 16.45 -13.86 5.28
N VAL A 513 16.63 -15.16 5.51
CA VAL A 513 17.07 -16.11 4.46
C VAL A 513 16.05 -16.22 3.33
N ARG A 514 14.74 -16.21 3.64
CA ARG A 514 13.70 -16.17 2.60
C ARG A 514 13.78 -14.90 1.77
N ASP A 515 13.94 -13.75 2.42
CA ASP A 515 14.10 -12.48 1.73
C ASP A 515 15.39 -12.45 0.90
N ALA A 516 16.50 -13.01 1.39
CA ALA A 516 17.77 -13.10 0.66
C ALA A 516 17.65 -13.99 -0.60
N ARG A 517 17.00 -15.15 -0.51
CA ARG A 517 16.71 -16.00 -1.68
C ARG A 517 15.81 -15.28 -2.69
N ALA A 518 14.79 -14.58 -2.20
CA ALA A 518 13.89 -13.79 -3.03
C ALA A 518 14.61 -12.61 -3.71
N ALA A 519 15.62 -12.03 -3.06
CA ALA A 519 16.45 -10.96 -3.63
C ALA A 519 17.35 -11.46 -4.77
N VAL A 520 17.95 -12.64 -4.64
CA VAL A 520 18.76 -13.26 -5.72
C VAL A 520 17.90 -13.48 -6.97
N SER A 521 16.72 -14.09 -6.82
CA SER A 521 15.79 -14.29 -7.95
C SER A 521 15.30 -12.97 -8.55
N ALA A 522 15.07 -11.95 -7.71
CA ALA A 522 14.68 -10.63 -8.18
C ALA A 522 15.79 -9.94 -8.99
N ASP A 523 17.06 -10.08 -8.59
CA ASP A 523 18.21 -9.51 -9.28
C ASP A 523 18.38 -10.08 -10.70
N GLU A 524 18.27 -11.42 -10.83
CA GLU A 524 18.30 -12.10 -12.14
C GLU A 524 17.18 -11.62 -13.08
N THR A 525 16.02 -11.29 -12.52
CA THR A 525 14.83 -10.91 -13.27
C THR A 525 14.77 -9.40 -13.56
N LEU A 526 15.38 -8.58 -12.72
CA LEU A 526 15.35 -7.11 -12.81
C LEU A 526 16.01 -6.60 -14.08
N GLY A 527 17.19 -7.12 -14.44
CA GLY A 527 17.93 -6.67 -15.63
C GLY A 527 17.12 -6.74 -16.94
N PRO A 528 16.50 -7.89 -17.27
CA PRO A 528 15.58 -7.98 -18.41
C PRO A 528 14.36 -7.05 -18.31
N ALA A 529 13.80 -6.85 -17.11
CA ALA A 529 12.65 -5.98 -16.90
C ALA A 529 12.98 -4.50 -17.14
N GLU A 530 14.14 -4.04 -16.67
CA GLU A 530 14.63 -2.67 -16.88
C GLU A 530 14.89 -2.40 -18.37
N ARG A 531 15.55 -3.34 -19.08
CA ARG A 531 15.73 -3.24 -20.54
C ARG A 531 14.40 -3.17 -21.29
N ALA A 532 13.41 -3.96 -20.86
CA ALA A 532 12.06 -3.92 -21.42
C ALA A 532 11.39 -2.57 -21.18
N LEU A 533 11.50 -2.01 -19.97
CA LEU A 533 10.95 -0.69 -19.64
C LEU A 533 11.60 0.42 -20.45
N ASP A 534 12.93 0.44 -20.56
CA ASP A 534 13.67 1.46 -21.31
C ASP A 534 13.29 1.45 -22.79
N TRP A 535 13.27 0.26 -23.40
CA TRP A 535 12.82 0.07 -24.78
C TRP A 535 11.36 0.51 -24.95
N PHE A 536 10.46 0.02 -24.10
CA PHE A 536 9.03 0.31 -24.19
C PHE A 536 8.79 1.82 -24.09
N SER A 537 9.44 2.48 -23.15
CA SER A 537 9.32 3.90 -22.94
C SER A 537 9.84 4.74 -24.11
N ALA A 538 10.94 4.32 -24.74
CA ALA A 538 11.47 4.98 -25.93
C ALA A 538 10.46 4.90 -27.09
N ILE A 539 9.93 3.70 -27.37
CA ILE A 539 8.96 3.48 -28.43
C ILE A 539 7.62 4.17 -28.11
N ALA A 540 7.16 4.10 -26.87
CA ALA A 540 5.92 4.76 -26.45
C ALA A 540 6.01 6.29 -26.59
N ARG A 541 7.20 6.88 -26.43
CA ARG A 541 7.44 8.30 -26.69
C ARG A 541 7.34 8.64 -28.19
N GLU A 542 7.87 7.79 -29.06
CA GLU A 542 7.76 7.96 -30.52
C GLU A 542 6.32 7.86 -31.00
N ILE A 543 5.58 6.82 -30.57
CA ILE A 543 4.16 6.63 -30.90
C ILE A 543 3.33 7.82 -30.40
N ARG A 544 3.59 8.30 -29.17
CA ARG A 544 2.96 9.52 -28.62
C ARG A 544 3.18 10.73 -29.53
N ALA A 545 4.42 10.97 -29.94
CA ALA A 545 4.76 12.11 -30.80
C ALA A 545 4.11 12.00 -32.18
N GLU A 546 4.10 10.81 -32.80
CA GLU A 546 3.45 10.55 -34.09
C GLU A 546 1.95 10.80 -34.05
N ARG A 547 1.28 10.33 -32.98
CA ARG A 547 -0.17 10.52 -32.81
C ARG A 547 -0.55 11.96 -32.48
N LEU A 548 0.28 12.65 -31.72
CA LEU A 548 0.03 14.04 -31.34
C LEU A 548 0.25 15.01 -32.51
N ARG A 549 1.13 14.68 -33.46
CA ARG A 549 1.57 15.56 -34.56
C ARG A 549 0.43 16.26 -35.32
N PRO A 550 -0.66 15.58 -35.75
CA PRO A 550 -1.75 16.27 -36.46
C PRO A 550 -2.48 17.29 -35.58
N LEU A 551 -2.68 16.95 -34.29
CA LEU A 551 -3.33 17.86 -33.35
C LEU A 551 -2.43 19.06 -33.01
N ALA A 552 -1.12 18.82 -32.83
CA ALA A 552 -0.13 19.86 -32.60
C ALA A 552 -0.09 20.86 -33.78
N TYR A 553 -0.08 20.35 -35.01
CA TYR A 553 -0.13 21.18 -36.21
C TYR A 553 -1.39 22.07 -36.27
N HIS A 554 -2.56 21.52 -35.96
CA HIS A 554 -3.78 22.32 -35.89
C HIS A 554 -3.78 23.33 -34.74
N ALA A 555 -3.20 22.98 -33.60
CA ALA A 555 -3.05 23.90 -32.48
C ALA A 555 -2.15 25.09 -32.85
N GLU A 556 -1.04 24.85 -33.55
CA GLU A 556 -0.16 25.88 -34.09
C GLU A 556 -0.88 26.80 -35.08
N GLN A 557 -1.68 26.24 -36.00
CA GLN A 557 -2.49 27.04 -36.93
C GLN A 557 -3.51 27.93 -36.21
N VAL A 558 -4.17 27.42 -35.18
CA VAL A 558 -5.11 28.22 -34.38
C VAL A 558 -4.36 29.28 -33.58
N TRP A 559 -3.24 28.93 -32.96
CA TRP A 559 -2.37 29.87 -32.24
C TRP A 559 -1.94 31.04 -33.12
N HIS A 560 -1.48 30.77 -34.34
CA HIS A 560 -1.10 31.81 -35.30
C HIS A 560 -2.22 32.79 -35.65
N ARG A 561 -3.49 32.35 -35.59
CA ARG A 561 -4.65 33.21 -35.82
C ARG A 561 -5.08 34.00 -34.58
N LEU A 562 -4.79 33.49 -33.38
CA LEU A 562 -5.20 34.11 -32.11
C LEU A 562 -4.16 35.09 -31.55
N ARG A 563 -2.87 34.88 -31.85
CA ARG A 563 -1.78 35.68 -31.27
C ARG A 563 -1.86 37.16 -31.65
N GLN A 564 -1.56 38.02 -30.68
CA GLN A 564 -1.47 39.48 -30.83
C GLN A 564 -0.11 39.86 -31.42
N GLU A 565 0.96 39.36 -30.80
CA GLU A 565 2.33 39.69 -31.17
C GLU A 565 2.93 38.62 -32.08
N ARG A 566 3.52 39.05 -33.21
CA ARG A 566 4.21 38.15 -34.16
C ARG A 566 5.49 37.52 -33.62
N ARG A 567 5.85 37.83 -32.37
CA ARG A 567 7.14 37.51 -31.75
C ARG A 567 7.12 36.21 -30.95
N ILE A 568 5.93 35.69 -30.64
CA ILE A 568 5.74 34.47 -29.85
C ILE A 568 5.24 33.35 -30.77
N ASP A 569 6.08 32.35 -30.98
CA ASP A 569 5.81 31.16 -31.81
C ASP A 569 5.64 29.92 -30.94
N LEU A 570 4.66 29.08 -31.27
CA LEU A 570 4.48 27.76 -30.66
C LEU A 570 5.39 26.78 -31.41
N GLU A 571 6.51 26.40 -30.82
CA GLU A 571 7.50 25.53 -31.48
C GLU A 571 7.13 24.06 -31.41
N ALA A 572 6.68 23.60 -30.24
CA ALA A 572 6.33 22.21 -30.04
C ALA A 572 5.28 22.01 -28.95
N LEU A 573 4.39 21.06 -29.22
CA LEU A 573 3.44 20.50 -28.25
C LEU A 573 3.84 19.05 -27.97
N ARG A 574 4.18 18.72 -26.73
CA ARG A 574 4.68 17.39 -26.35
C ARG A 574 3.95 16.84 -25.13
N LEU A 575 3.73 15.52 -25.12
CA LEU A 575 3.26 14.78 -23.94
C LEU A 575 4.49 14.24 -23.20
N VAL A 576 4.79 14.80 -22.01
CA VAL A 576 6.02 14.48 -21.26
C VAL A 576 5.73 14.02 -19.84
N GLY A 577 6.71 13.37 -19.22
CA GLY A 577 6.63 12.87 -17.85
C GLY A 577 5.84 11.56 -17.72
N ARG A 578 5.88 10.99 -16.50
CA ARG A 578 5.17 9.75 -16.12
C ARG A 578 4.52 9.92 -14.75
N GLY A 579 3.50 9.09 -14.46
CA GLY A 579 2.86 9.07 -13.15
C GLY A 579 2.38 10.46 -12.73
N ALA A 580 2.71 10.90 -11.52
CA ALA A 580 2.31 12.21 -11.00
C ALA A 580 3.00 13.41 -11.69
N ARG A 581 4.09 13.19 -12.45
CA ARG A 581 4.84 14.25 -13.15
C ARG A 581 4.42 14.44 -14.61
N ARG A 582 3.40 13.71 -15.08
CA ARG A 582 2.94 13.77 -16.48
C ARG A 582 2.27 15.11 -16.77
N ARG A 583 2.59 15.70 -17.93
CA ARG A 583 2.09 16.99 -18.38
C ARG A 583 2.14 17.19 -19.88
N VAL A 584 1.32 18.10 -20.36
CA VAL A 584 1.51 18.71 -21.68
C VAL A 584 2.60 19.76 -21.55
N ALA A 585 3.72 19.55 -22.25
CA ALA A 585 4.76 20.55 -22.41
C ALA A 585 4.47 21.35 -23.68
N VAL A 586 4.52 22.67 -23.54
CA VAL A 586 4.35 23.63 -24.61
C VAL A 586 5.64 24.43 -24.68
N ASP A 587 6.37 24.27 -25.78
CA ASP A 587 7.59 25.01 -26.05
C ASP A 587 7.24 26.24 -26.88
N VAL A 588 7.67 27.41 -26.40
CA VAL A 588 7.32 28.71 -26.96
C VAL A 588 8.60 29.51 -27.16
N ALA A 589 8.83 29.98 -28.39
CA ALA A 589 9.94 30.88 -28.71
C ALA A 589 9.50 32.33 -28.64
N VAL A 590 10.40 33.20 -28.15
CA VAL A 590 10.22 34.65 -28.12
C VAL A 590 11.33 35.28 -28.97
N ASP A 591 10.96 36.10 -29.95
CA ASP A 591 11.90 36.79 -30.86
C ASP A 591 12.91 35.84 -31.55
N GLY A 592 12.50 34.59 -31.84
CA GLY A 592 13.36 33.58 -32.48
C GLY A 592 14.45 32.99 -31.58
N THR A 593 14.41 33.27 -30.27
CA THR A 593 15.25 32.59 -29.28
C THR A 593 14.49 31.43 -28.65
N GLU A 594 15.04 30.22 -28.81
CA GLU A 594 14.54 28.99 -28.19
C GLU A 594 14.69 29.11 -26.66
N ASN A 595 13.60 28.91 -25.92
CA ASN A 595 13.65 28.77 -24.47
C ASN A 595 13.41 27.31 -24.10
N GLU A 596 14.43 26.60 -23.60
CA GLU A 596 14.36 25.17 -23.23
C GLU A 596 13.53 24.86 -21.96
N GLY A 597 12.63 25.75 -21.55
CA GLY A 597 11.85 25.61 -20.32
C GLY A 597 10.37 25.94 -20.53
N ASN A 598 9.50 25.10 -19.97
CA ASN A 598 8.04 25.28 -19.92
C ASN A 598 7.72 26.74 -19.55
N ALA A 599 7.30 27.55 -20.54
CA ALA A 599 7.25 29.01 -20.45
C ALA A 599 5.85 29.63 -20.17
N PRO A 600 4.94 29.06 -19.34
CA PRO A 600 3.70 29.77 -18.99
C PRO A 600 3.94 31.13 -18.31
N GLY A 601 5.10 31.33 -17.67
CA GLY A 601 5.43 32.55 -16.94
C GLY A 601 5.82 33.75 -17.82
N LEU A 602 6.02 33.54 -19.13
CA LEU A 602 6.36 34.60 -20.09
C LEU A 602 5.13 35.14 -20.85
N LEU A 603 3.99 34.44 -20.76
CA LEU A 603 2.76 34.81 -21.47
C LEU A 603 1.90 35.74 -20.62
N SER A 604 1.31 36.76 -21.25
CA SER A 604 0.25 37.54 -20.63
C SER A 604 -1.00 36.67 -20.38
N GLN A 605 -1.91 37.13 -19.51
CA GLN A 605 -3.15 36.41 -19.20
C GLN A 605 -4.02 36.16 -20.45
N GLY A 606 -4.01 37.09 -21.42
CA GLY A 606 -4.74 36.96 -22.69
C GLY A 606 -4.11 35.96 -23.65
N GLU A 607 -2.78 35.98 -23.79
CA GLU A 607 -2.02 35.03 -24.62
C GLU A 607 -2.11 33.61 -24.06
N PHE A 608 -2.07 33.49 -22.74
CA PHE A 608 -2.29 32.22 -22.07
C PHE A 608 -3.66 31.62 -22.42
N GLN A 609 -4.71 32.44 -22.39
CA GLN A 609 -6.07 32.02 -22.75
C GLN A 609 -6.17 31.62 -24.23
N ALA A 610 -5.53 32.39 -25.12
CA ALA A 610 -5.42 32.06 -26.53
C ALA A 610 -4.71 30.71 -26.76
N LEU A 611 -3.67 30.40 -25.99
CA LEU A 611 -2.93 29.15 -26.07
C LEU A 611 -3.82 27.97 -25.66
N ALA A 612 -4.56 28.11 -24.55
CA ALA A 612 -5.49 27.08 -24.10
C ALA A 612 -6.58 26.79 -25.15
N LEU A 613 -7.13 27.83 -25.79
CA LEU A 613 -8.09 27.68 -26.89
C LEU A 613 -7.48 27.01 -28.12
N SER A 614 -6.22 27.34 -28.44
CA SER A 614 -5.51 26.73 -29.58
C SER A 614 -5.32 25.23 -29.43
N ILE A 615 -5.12 24.73 -28.19
CA ILE A 615 -5.00 23.29 -27.91
C ILE A 615 -6.39 22.63 -27.84
N CYS A 616 -7.39 23.33 -27.31
CA CYS A 616 -8.71 22.75 -27.05
C CYS A 616 -9.61 22.68 -28.29
N LEU A 617 -9.65 23.72 -29.12
CA LEU A 617 -10.55 23.80 -30.28
C LEU A 617 -10.31 22.69 -31.32
N PRO A 618 -9.07 22.36 -31.72
CA PRO A 618 -8.80 21.30 -32.68
C PRO A 618 -9.32 19.91 -32.25
N ARG A 619 -9.46 19.65 -30.94
CA ARG A 619 -10.00 18.38 -30.42
C ARG A 619 -11.44 18.13 -30.89
N THR A 620 -12.21 19.20 -31.12
CA THR A 620 -13.57 19.07 -31.66
C THR A 620 -13.60 18.57 -33.09
N MET A 621 -12.51 18.75 -33.84
CA MET A 621 -12.42 18.43 -35.26
C MET A 621 -11.90 17.02 -35.53
N VAL A 622 -11.55 16.25 -34.49
CA VAL A 622 -11.13 14.84 -34.63
C VAL A 622 -12.24 14.01 -35.32
N PRO A 623 -11.92 13.16 -36.31
CA PRO A 623 -12.91 12.43 -37.11
C PRO A 623 -13.88 11.59 -36.29
N ASP A 624 -13.39 10.91 -35.26
CA ASP A 624 -14.15 9.98 -34.42
C ASP A 624 -14.97 10.67 -33.32
N ASN A 625 -14.97 12.01 -33.26
CA ASN A 625 -15.73 12.74 -32.25
C ASN A 625 -17.26 12.69 -32.54
N PRO A 626 -18.05 11.99 -31.70
CA PRO A 626 -19.49 11.81 -31.89
C PRO A 626 -20.28 13.08 -31.55
N PHE A 627 -19.68 14.01 -30.81
CA PHE A 627 -20.28 15.29 -30.50
C PHE A 627 -20.09 16.24 -31.69
N GLY A 628 -21.19 16.47 -32.40
CA GLY A 628 -21.29 17.48 -33.43
C GLY A 628 -21.30 18.90 -32.87
N PHE A 629 -21.39 19.06 -31.53
CA PHE A 629 -21.48 20.35 -30.86
C PHE A 629 -20.34 20.64 -29.87
N LEU A 630 -20.09 21.92 -29.59
CA LEU A 630 -19.22 22.41 -28.50
C LEU A 630 -19.85 23.66 -27.87
N LEU A 631 -19.94 23.66 -26.53
CA LEU A 631 -20.35 24.83 -25.75
C LEU A 631 -19.12 25.53 -25.18
N LEU A 632 -19.01 26.84 -25.42
CA LEU A 632 -17.98 27.69 -24.87
C LEU A 632 -18.60 28.69 -23.89
N ASP A 633 -18.20 28.67 -22.63
CA ASP A 633 -18.63 29.65 -21.63
C ASP A 633 -17.54 30.70 -21.39
N ASP A 634 -17.82 31.90 -21.87
CA ASP A 634 -17.02 33.11 -21.78
C ASP A 634 -15.58 32.94 -22.27
N PRO A 635 -15.38 32.59 -23.57
CA PRO A 635 -14.04 32.36 -24.11
C PRO A 635 -13.19 33.64 -24.22
N VAL A 636 -13.82 34.82 -24.15
CA VAL A 636 -13.17 36.13 -24.23
C VAL A 636 -12.88 36.64 -22.83
N GLN A 637 -11.66 36.41 -22.36
CA GLN A 637 -11.17 36.96 -21.08
C GLN A 637 -9.73 37.42 -21.19
N ALA A 638 -9.44 38.61 -20.66
CA ALA A 638 -8.13 39.25 -20.72
C ALA A 638 -7.51 39.36 -22.13
N MET A 639 -8.33 39.23 -23.18
CA MET A 639 -7.93 39.37 -24.59
C MET A 639 -8.08 40.83 -25.04
N ASP A 640 -7.18 41.27 -25.91
CA ASP A 640 -7.29 42.54 -26.63
C ASP A 640 -8.27 42.42 -27.82
N THR A 641 -8.41 43.48 -28.61
CA THR A 641 -9.32 43.50 -29.75
C THR A 641 -8.85 42.61 -30.91
N GLU A 642 -7.54 42.53 -31.17
CA GLU A 642 -6.98 41.76 -32.30
C GLU A 642 -7.14 40.25 -32.07
N THR A 643 -6.86 39.75 -30.85
CA THR A 643 -7.13 38.36 -30.48
C THR A 643 -8.62 38.04 -30.54
N VAL A 644 -9.50 38.97 -30.18
CA VAL A 644 -10.96 38.76 -30.28
C VAL A 644 -11.40 38.61 -31.74
N GLU A 645 -10.82 39.37 -32.66
CA GLU A 645 -11.04 39.20 -34.11
C GLU A 645 -10.54 37.85 -34.61
N GLY A 646 -9.31 37.47 -34.22
CA GLY A 646 -8.75 36.16 -34.53
C GLY A 646 -9.63 35.02 -34.01
N LEU A 647 -10.12 35.15 -32.78
CA LEU A 647 -11.04 34.20 -32.17
C LEU A 647 -12.37 34.12 -32.91
N ALA A 648 -12.95 35.26 -33.31
CA ALA A 648 -14.17 35.29 -34.12
C ALA A 648 -13.99 34.51 -35.43
N ALA A 649 -12.87 34.70 -36.12
CA ALA A 649 -12.54 33.99 -37.35
C ALA A 649 -12.37 32.47 -37.13
N VAL A 650 -11.68 32.08 -36.05
CA VAL A 650 -11.49 30.66 -35.70
C VAL A 650 -12.82 30.00 -35.33
N LEU A 651 -13.67 30.65 -34.52
CA LEU A 651 -14.98 30.14 -34.14
C LEU A 651 -15.90 30.00 -35.37
N ALA A 652 -15.90 30.98 -36.27
CA ALA A 652 -16.67 30.89 -37.51
C ALA A 652 -16.20 29.73 -38.39
N GLU A 653 -14.88 29.50 -38.49
CA GLU A 653 -14.30 28.38 -39.23
C GLU A 653 -14.70 27.02 -38.65
N VAL A 654 -14.53 26.83 -37.33
CA VAL A 654 -14.95 25.59 -36.67
C VAL A 654 -16.46 25.41 -36.76
N GLY A 655 -17.22 26.51 -36.68
CA GLY A 655 -18.67 26.57 -36.87
C GLY A 655 -19.16 26.07 -38.23
N ARG A 656 -18.32 26.08 -39.27
CA ARG A 656 -18.67 25.48 -40.58
C ARG A 656 -18.79 23.97 -40.53
N HIS A 657 -18.16 23.33 -39.55
CA HIS A 657 -18.07 21.88 -39.45
C HIS A 657 -18.74 21.30 -38.20
N ARG A 658 -18.85 22.11 -37.14
CA ARG A 658 -19.43 21.76 -35.83
C ARG A 658 -20.44 22.82 -35.41
N GLN A 659 -21.36 22.44 -34.54
CA GLN A 659 -22.29 23.35 -33.90
C GLN A 659 -21.61 24.01 -32.70
N LEU A 660 -21.34 25.30 -32.78
CA LEU A 660 -20.74 26.06 -31.69
C LEU A 660 -21.80 26.91 -31.00
N VAL A 661 -21.87 26.81 -29.69
CA VAL A 661 -22.68 27.69 -28.84
C VAL A 661 -21.77 28.44 -27.90
N VAL A 662 -21.60 29.73 -28.13
CA VAL A 662 -20.71 30.60 -27.35
C VAL A 662 -21.54 31.48 -26.45
N PHE A 663 -21.36 31.37 -25.14
CA PHE A 663 -21.88 32.32 -24.18
C PHE A 663 -20.80 33.37 -23.91
N THR A 664 -21.13 34.66 -23.99
CA THR A 664 -20.18 35.71 -23.63
C THR A 664 -20.87 36.95 -23.08
N HIS A 665 -20.17 37.68 -22.22
CA HIS A 665 -20.57 39.01 -21.80
C HIS A 665 -19.87 40.13 -22.57
N ASP A 666 -18.84 39.77 -23.35
CA ASP A 666 -18.01 40.71 -24.07
C ASP A 666 -18.65 41.05 -25.43
N THR A 667 -18.96 42.33 -25.62
CA THR A 667 -19.58 42.81 -26.87
C THR A 667 -18.60 42.87 -28.03
N ARG A 668 -17.29 42.82 -27.78
CA ARG A 668 -16.27 42.87 -28.85
C ARG A 668 -16.34 41.65 -29.77
N LEU A 669 -16.76 40.48 -29.26
CA LEU A 669 -16.92 39.26 -30.07
C LEU A 669 -18.05 39.36 -31.10
N PRO A 670 -19.31 39.66 -30.73
CA PRO A 670 -20.37 39.89 -31.71
C PRO A 670 -20.05 41.08 -32.63
N ASP A 671 -19.40 42.13 -32.13
CA ASP A 671 -18.97 43.26 -32.97
C ASP A 671 -17.92 42.82 -34.02
N ALA A 672 -16.97 41.96 -33.65
CA ALA A 672 -15.99 41.37 -34.57
C ALA A 672 -16.64 40.48 -35.62
N LEU A 673 -17.60 39.62 -35.23
CA LEU A 673 -18.33 38.77 -36.18
C LEU A 673 -19.09 39.59 -37.23
N HIS A 674 -19.77 40.67 -36.81
CA HIS A 674 -20.43 41.60 -37.72
C HIS A 674 -19.44 42.32 -38.64
N ARG A 675 -18.37 42.90 -38.06
CA ARG A 675 -17.35 43.66 -38.81
C ARG A 675 -16.65 42.82 -39.87
N LEU A 676 -16.34 41.56 -39.55
CA LEU A 676 -15.66 40.62 -40.44
C LEU A 676 -16.62 39.91 -41.42
N GLY A 677 -17.93 40.13 -41.32
CA GLY A 677 -18.93 39.47 -42.17
C GLY A 677 -19.00 37.95 -41.98
N LEU A 678 -18.70 37.48 -40.77
CA LEU A 678 -18.66 36.06 -40.45
C LEU A 678 -20.07 35.56 -40.05
N PRO A 679 -20.53 34.40 -40.56
CA PRO A 679 -21.87 33.90 -40.30
C PRO A 679 -22.03 33.44 -38.84
N ALA A 680 -22.91 34.11 -38.09
CA ALA A 680 -23.30 33.76 -36.73
C ALA A 680 -24.77 34.14 -36.44
N ASP A 681 -25.41 33.32 -35.60
CA ASP A 681 -26.71 33.60 -34.98
C ASP A 681 -26.49 34.24 -33.61
N ILE A 682 -26.73 35.54 -33.49
CA ILE A 682 -26.43 36.30 -32.27
C ILE A 682 -27.73 36.55 -31.51
N ARG A 683 -27.80 36.09 -30.27
CA ARG A 683 -28.99 36.19 -29.41
C ARG A 683 -28.69 36.88 -28.10
N ARG A 684 -29.65 37.63 -27.55
CA ARG A 684 -29.45 38.35 -26.29
C ARG A 684 -30.20 37.68 -25.14
N ILE A 685 -29.52 37.46 -24.03
CA ILE A 685 -30.12 36.90 -22.80
C ILE A 685 -30.26 37.98 -21.73
N GLN A 686 -31.43 38.06 -21.13
CA GLN A 686 -31.78 39.02 -20.09
C GLN A 686 -32.29 38.31 -18.85
N ARG A 687 -32.10 38.95 -17.69
CA ARG A 687 -32.55 38.47 -16.38
C ARG A 687 -33.13 39.61 -15.58
N ASP A 688 -34.26 39.38 -14.90
CA ASP A 688 -34.83 40.32 -13.95
C ASP A 688 -34.39 40.05 -12.50
N ALA A 689 -34.90 40.86 -11.56
CA ALA A 689 -34.59 40.75 -10.14
C ALA A 689 -35.07 39.44 -9.48
N MET A 690 -36.01 38.71 -10.10
CA MET A 690 -36.59 37.46 -9.58
C MET A 690 -36.00 36.22 -10.25
N SER A 691 -34.87 36.36 -10.94
CA SER A 691 -34.24 35.26 -11.70
C SER A 691 -35.10 34.71 -12.83
N ASN A 692 -36.05 35.49 -13.35
CA ASN A 692 -36.70 35.15 -14.61
C ASN A 692 -35.72 35.51 -15.72
N VAL A 693 -35.43 34.51 -16.55
CA VAL A 693 -34.47 34.63 -17.65
C VAL A 693 -35.20 34.42 -18.96
N TRP A 694 -35.01 35.31 -19.92
CA TRP A 694 -35.58 35.18 -21.26
C TRP A 694 -34.57 35.58 -22.32
N VAL A 695 -34.81 35.11 -23.53
CA VAL A 695 -33.97 35.36 -24.71
C VAL A 695 -34.72 36.35 -25.58
N ALA A 696 -34.11 37.51 -25.83
CA ALA A 696 -34.59 38.45 -26.82
C ALA A 696 -34.05 38.04 -28.19
N GLU A 697 -34.92 38.03 -29.19
CA GLU A 697 -34.52 37.84 -30.59
C GLU A 697 -33.54 38.96 -30.99
N SER A 698 -32.47 38.58 -31.67
CA SER A 698 -31.47 39.50 -32.22
C SER A 698 -30.99 38.92 -33.55
N GLY A 699 -30.69 39.79 -34.52
CA GLY A 699 -30.58 39.43 -35.93
C GLY A 699 -29.42 38.52 -36.31
N ARG A 700 -29.50 37.94 -37.53
CA ARG A 700 -28.42 37.17 -38.16
C ARG A 700 -27.43 38.10 -38.84
N THR A 701 -26.14 37.82 -38.73
CA THR A 701 -25.11 38.53 -39.51
C THR A 701 -25.33 38.23 -41.01
N GLY A 702 -25.82 39.19 -41.79
CA GLY A 702 -26.02 39.05 -43.24
C GLY A 702 -27.37 39.51 -43.78
N GLU A 703 -28.35 39.84 -42.94
CA GLU A 703 -29.57 40.53 -43.37
C GLU A 703 -29.32 42.05 -43.40
N ALA A 704 -29.10 42.60 -44.59
CA ALA A 704 -29.14 44.04 -44.79
C ALA A 704 -30.59 44.53 -44.70
N GLY A 705 -30.96 45.27 -43.64
CA GLY A 705 -32.29 45.85 -43.56
C GLY A 705 -32.64 46.61 -42.27
N ALA A 706 -32.54 47.94 -42.36
CA ALA A 706 -33.33 48.97 -41.67
C ALA A 706 -33.29 49.08 -40.12
N GLU A 707 -32.69 50.17 -39.64
CA GLU A 707 -33.03 50.78 -38.35
C GLU A 707 -34.55 51.06 -38.26
N PRO A 708 -35.21 50.77 -37.12
CA PRO A 708 -36.40 51.50 -36.73
C PRO A 708 -36.03 52.66 -35.81
N ALA A 709 -36.51 53.82 -36.21
CA ALA A 709 -36.38 55.12 -35.56
C ALA A 709 -36.88 55.14 -34.10
N GLN A 710 -36.29 56.05 -33.33
CA GLN A 710 -36.76 56.51 -32.03
C GLN A 710 -38.26 56.87 -32.07
N ALA A 711 -39.05 56.23 -31.21
CA ALA A 711 -40.40 56.71 -30.86
C ALA A 711 -40.52 56.76 -29.34
N GLY A 712 -40.62 57.98 -28.81
CA GLY A 712 -40.85 58.24 -27.40
C GLY A 712 -42.27 57.87 -26.97
N ALA A 713 -42.40 57.29 -25.77
CA ALA A 713 -43.64 57.24 -25.03
C ALA A 713 -43.34 57.41 -23.53
N GLN A 714 -43.88 58.49 -22.95
CA GLN A 714 -43.92 58.76 -21.52
C GLN A 714 -44.75 57.71 -20.76
N PRO A 715 -44.47 57.46 -19.47
CA PRO A 715 -45.26 56.57 -18.62
C PRO A 715 -46.54 57.27 -18.12
N PRO A 716 -47.66 56.54 -17.88
CA PRO A 716 -48.82 57.11 -17.20
C PRO A 716 -48.59 57.19 -15.68
N ALA A 717 -49.18 58.24 -15.11
CA ALA A 717 -49.01 58.74 -13.75
C ALA A 717 -49.54 57.82 -12.63
N SER A 718 -48.84 57.84 -11.50
CA SER A 718 -49.32 57.41 -10.18
C SER A 718 -50.18 58.51 -9.53
N PRO A 719 -51.23 58.18 -8.76
CA PRO A 719 -51.89 59.15 -7.90
C PRO A 719 -51.18 59.28 -6.55
N ALA A 720 -50.92 60.53 -6.16
CA ALA A 720 -50.66 60.99 -4.79
C ALA A 720 -51.94 60.80 -3.93
N ALA A 721 -51.97 60.86 -2.60
CA ALA A 721 -51.17 61.64 -1.64
C ALA A 721 -51.44 61.11 -0.22
N GLY A 722 -50.60 61.53 0.74
CA GLY A 722 -50.96 61.52 2.16
C GLY A 722 -49.76 61.60 3.09
N GLY A 723 -49.13 62.77 3.17
CA GLY A 723 -48.07 63.04 4.16
C GLY A 723 -48.60 63.53 5.51
N GLY A 724 -47.74 63.47 6.52
CA GLY A 724 -47.83 64.20 7.79
C GLY A 724 -46.55 63.98 8.59
N THR A 725 -45.54 64.84 8.47
CA THR A 725 -45.23 66.06 9.26
C THR A 725 -44.67 65.83 10.67
N TRP A 726 -43.46 66.38 10.85
CA TRP A 726 -42.91 67.11 12.00
C TRP A 726 -42.26 66.38 13.20
N THR A 727 -40.93 66.58 13.28
CA THR A 727 -39.98 66.59 14.42
C THR A 727 -40.30 67.68 15.48
N PRO A 728 -39.50 67.93 16.54
CA PRO A 728 -38.82 67.06 17.53
C PRO A 728 -39.01 67.56 19.01
N THR A 729 -38.67 66.76 20.03
CA THR A 729 -38.25 67.25 21.36
C THR A 729 -37.29 66.28 22.05
N ALA A 730 -36.25 66.85 22.66
CA ALA A 730 -35.27 66.24 23.57
C ALA A 730 -35.99 65.63 24.81
N ASP A 731 -35.43 64.72 25.62
CA ASP A 731 -34.17 64.89 26.35
C ASP A 731 -33.72 63.60 27.09
N GLN A 732 -32.43 63.58 27.42
CA GLN A 732 -31.72 62.86 28.50
C GLN A 732 -31.70 61.32 28.63
N GLY A 733 -30.47 60.78 28.64
CA GLY A 733 -30.18 59.44 29.17
C GLY A 733 -28.83 58.87 28.75
N SER A 734 -27.74 59.47 29.23
CA SER A 734 -26.34 59.06 29.08
C SER A 734 -26.05 57.58 29.36
N TRP A 735 -25.12 56.96 28.62
CA TRP A 735 -23.96 56.22 29.16
C TRP A 735 -22.78 56.31 28.17
N ARG A 736 -21.67 56.90 28.66
CA ARG A 736 -20.31 57.01 28.06
C ARG A 736 -19.70 55.60 27.96
N GLY A 737 -18.76 55.25 27.07
CA GLY A 737 -17.57 55.89 26.46
C GLY A 737 -16.49 54.78 26.45
N ALA A 738 -15.43 54.69 25.64
CA ALA A 738 -14.70 55.48 24.64
C ALA A 738 -14.03 54.43 23.70
N GLY A 739 -13.64 54.65 22.44
CA GLY A 739 -13.00 55.80 21.81
C GLY A 739 -11.47 55.65 21.84
N TYR A 740 -10.88 55.10 20.78
CA TYR A 740 -9.80 55.68 19.93
C TYR A 740 -9.01 54.61 19.18
N GLY A 741 -8.86 54.80 17.87
CA GLY A 741 -7.95 54.03 17.02
C GLY A 741 -6.54 54.61 17.00
N SER A 742 -5.57 53.81 16.56
CA SER A 742 -4.30 54.21 15.91
C SER A 742 -3.59 52.96 15.36
N GLU A 743 -3.43 52.95 14.03
CA GLU A 743 -2.44 52.32 13.13
C GLU A 743 -1.88 50.87 13.29
N PRO A 744 -1.54 50.20 12.16
CA PRO A 744 -1.14 48.78 12.13
C PRO A 744 0.38 48.56 12.04
N GLY A 745 0.90 47.61 12.81
CA GLY A 745 2.27 47.08 12.70
C GLY A 745 2.38 45.89 11.72
N PRO A 746 3.61 45.58 11.22
CA PRO A 746 3.81 44.78 10.02
C PRO A 746 3.90 43.26 10.26
N PHE A 747 3.54 42.51 9.22
CA PHE A 747 3.67 41.04 9.09
C PHE A 747 5.13 40.57 9.02
N PRO A 748 5.50 39.43 9.64
CA PRO A 748 6.70 38.68 9.27
C PRO A 748 6.36 37.60 8.23
N GLY A 749 7.23 37.46 7.23
CA GLY A 749 7.17 36.42 6.20
C GLY A 749 7.63 35.05 6.68
N PRO A 750 7.30 33.97 5.95
CA PRO A 750 7.61 32.60 6.36
C PRO A 750 8.95 32.10 5.78
N ALA A 751 9.60 31.22 6.56
CA ALA A 751 10.62 30.28 6.10
C ALA A 751 9.98 29.01 5.53
#